data_AF-A0A939Y704-F1
#
_entry.id   AF-A0A939Y704-F1
#
_cell.length_a   1.000
_cell.length_b   1.000
_cell.length_c   1.000
_cell.angle_alpha   90.00
_cell.angle_beta   90.00
_cell.angle_gamma   90.00
#
_symmetry.space_group_name_H-M   'P 1'
#
loop_
_entity.id
_entity.type
_entity.pdbx_description
1 polymer ?
#
loop_
_entity_poly.entity_id
_entity_poly.type
_entity_poly.pdbx_seq_one_letter_code
_entity_poly.pdbx_strand_id
1 'polypeptide(L)'
;MNRSIRKIMALFLAVLLAAGSFGVRARAAETDDSFVTEGVYAYTTGGGKDLQEQDRFVFREDCFMRSSFLGCAHLAELSAQAAMASSGLTGAGSDPADSADNLTAFLNAAGFEDVETNRYYALATQENSIGVAVARRTVKAFGHRYTLLAVIPRSAGYKQEWAGNFTVGGGVMHEGYKAARDEVLRFMKQYLEKHDIGGELKIWTAGHSRGGAVANLLGGFLAGGGVSYFGGLVSLAPEDVYCYTYAAPRAVKAQPDRRAELSVAGARSGAAYAADTPGEAYTADASSTADLSSEIYGGIRNYIFDEDAIPKLPPAGWGFGHYGTDLAAGQDAAEEDVLAALQAFGKNAYKAFTEGGDYRTFAWYTFDLTSLELVPDKAAHSARTMGEFMESRVPGLTAGCASNALYVSEGYQETMVHAAGLAGLLLGLPSDSVQAEAADFVRPAVLLVLSYAAERMQEERGAQDETEGVTMALEDVLAWLSGRDIRHESFTVDDFLEVLAVWLTEHETDPLGTAAFDALTGAIPEKAAGIVSSFLGGFHKDNSVFSPVSAADAIRAYIRACANGPDPDCSMAKSCPTAKDARSILYTVGPLVLAFTDLEIGDILKDKGTHPFGEAVETFLPLLLKATDEAGNETVYNSVTEAADAALTEALDSVIGPLAEKAGAVFGSAYRADILRHLEALKEGIGRLRKTAAYALFYTEGEPFSTAQALANACTLACNAKIIPSAHYNEGYIARMRAEAEAGTEAEHGITHDAGRPADYEQDGVREHWILREGGEKRYFADCFLKEELTEADLVIPRETEADPQPPVTTVNPGSSAEAESTPAESARPETEPSGIPPETAPDEGGTGQGGETVLWVAAGLLAAGGCLAGLLVWKKKSEGGGKG
;
A
#
# COMPACT_ATOMS: atom_id res chain seq x y z
N MET A 1 15.22 -64.29 -32.67
CA MET A 1 16.35 -63.65 -31.98
C MET A 1 16.23 -63.91 -30.47
N ASN A 2 17.31 -64.23 -29.76
CA ASN A 2 17.25 -64.84 -28.42
C ASN A 2 17.13 -63.80 -27.27
N ARG A 3 16.46 -64.17 -26.16
CA ARG A 3 16.16 -63.29 -25.01
C ARG A 3 17.41 -62.73 -24.33
N SER A 4 18.55 -63.44 -24.42
CA SER A 4 19.85 -63.00 -23.90
C SER A 4 20.43 -61.79 -24.65
N ILE A 5 20.16 -61.64 -25.96
CA ILE A 5 20.71 -60.54 -26.77
C ILE A 5 20.14 -59.19 -26.30
N ARG A 6 18.84 -59.14 -25.97
CA ARG A 6 18.21 -57.92 -25.42
C ARG A 6 18.83 -57.48 -24.08
N LYS A 7 19.23 -58.43 -23.22
CA LYS A 7 19.91 -58.12 -21.96
C LYS A 7 21.34 -57.60 -22.18
N ILE A 8 22.07 -58.14 -23.16
CA ILE A 8 23.42 -57.67 -23.50
C ILE A 8 23.37 -56.25 -24.08
N MET A 9 22.42 -55.96 -24.99
CA MET A 9 22.25 -54.60 -25.53
C MET A 9 21.82 -53.59 -24.46
N ALA A 10 20.89 -53.95 -23.57
CA ALA A 10 20.49 -53.08 -22.46
C ALA A 10 21.66 -52.77 -21.51
N LEU A 11 22.52 -53.76 -21.23
CA LEU A 11 23.71 -53.55 -20.41
C LEU A 11 24.77 -52.70 -21.14
N PHE A 12 24.93 -52.87 -22.46
CA PHE A 12 25.81 -52.02 -23.26
C PHE A 12 25.34 -50.56 -23.32
N LEU A 13 24.03 -50.30 -23.48
CA LEU A 13 23.48 -48.94 -23.39
C LEU A 13 23.68 -48.34 -22.00
N ALA A 14 23.39 -49.10 -20.93
CA ALA A 14 23.58 -48.62 -19.56
C ALA A 14 25.05 -48.30 -19.25
N VAL A 15 26.01 -49.09 -19.75
CA VAL A 15 27.45 -48.82 -19.58
C VAL A 15 27.92 -47.65 -20.45
N LEU A 16 27.38 -47.46 -21.66
CA LEU A 16 27.69 -46.28 -22.49
C LEU A 16 27.14 -44.99 -21.88
N LEU A 17 25.93 -45.01 -21.32
CA LEU A 17 25.33 -43.87 -20.63
C LEU A 17 26.07 -43.55 -19.32
N ALA A 18 26.45 -44.56 -18.54
CA ALA A 18 27.19 -44.36 -17.28
C ALA A 18 28.69 -44.03 -17.45
N ALA A 19 29.24 -44.15 -18.67
CA ALA A 19 30.66 -43.86 -18.96
C ALA A 19 30.91 -42.49 -19.60
N GLY A 20 29.86 -41.72 -19.94
CA GLY A 20 30.01 -40.34 -20.44
C GLY A 20 30.37 -39.33 -19.35
N SER A 21 30.04 -39.64 -18.09
CA SER A 21 30.09 -38.70 -16.96
C SER A 21 31.47 -38.55 -16.30
N PHE A 22 32.53 -38.23 -17.05
CA PHE A 22 33.75 -37.63 -16.46
C PHE A 22 34.63 -36.89 -17.48
N GLY A 23 34.83 -35.58 -17.24
CA GLY A 23 36.12 -34.94 -17.54
C GLY A 23 36.34 -34.32 -18.92
N VAL A 24 35.40 -33.51 -19.42
CA VAL A 24 35.73 -32.44 -20.38
C VAL A 24 35.55 -31.09 -19.69
N ARG A 25 36.63 -30.32 -19.53
CA ARG A 25 36.53 -28.91 -19.15
C ARG A 25 35.79 -28.17 -20.26
N ALA A 26 34.86 -27.28 -19.90
CA ALA A 26 34.35 -26.29 -20.84
C ALA A 26 35.53 -25.48 -21.39
N ARG A 27 35.91 -25.77 -22.63
CA ARG A 27 36.57 -24.78 -23.47
C ARG A 27 35.42 -23.95 -24.02
N ALA A 28 35.40 -22.65 -23.70
CA ALA A 28 34.39 -21.77 -24.23
C ALA A 28 34.28 -21.97 -25.75
N ALA A 29 33.07 -22.15 -26.25
CA ALA A 29 32.80 -21.73 -27.61
C ALA A 29 33.06 -20.22 -27.62
N GLU A 30 33.86 -19.74 -28.56
CA GLU A 30 33.93 -18.32 -28.84
C GLU A 30 32.57 -17.92 -29.40
N THR A 31 31.71 -17.39 -28.54
CA THR A 31 30.53 -16.63 -28.93
C THR A 31 30.97 -15.46 -29.79
N ASP A 32 30.14 -15.08 -30.75
CA ASP A 32 30.32 -13.79 -31.43
C ASP A 32 29.86 -12.71 -30.44
N ASP A 33 30.78 -12.32 -29.54
CA ASP A 33 30.54 -11.44 -28.39
C ASP A 33 30.06 -10.03 -28.79
N SER A 34 30.02 -9.73 -30.09
CA SER A 34 29.54 -8.48 -30.68
C SER A 34 28.08 -8.12 -30.34
N PHE A 35 27.25 -9.09 -29.94
CA PHE A 35 25.83 -8.88 -29.61
C PHE A 35 25.54 -8.75 -28.11
N VAL A 36 26.53 -8.89 -27.23
CA VAL A 36 26.38 -8.87 -25.77
C VAL A 36 27.04 -7.61 -25.19
N THR A 37 26.45 -7.04 -24.13
CA THR A 37 27.05 -5.91 -23.39
C THR A 37 26.77 -6.09 -21.91
N GLU A 38 27.79 -6.46 -21.13
CA GLU A 38 27.70 -6.56 -19.66
C GLU A 38 27.99 -5.20 -19.01
N GLY A 39 27.34 -4.92 -17.87
CA GLY A 39 27.57 -3.68 -17.14
C GLY A 39 27.14 -3.73 -15.67
N VAL A 40 27.37 -2.60 -15.00
CA VAL A 40 26.90 -2.31 -13.63
C VAL A 40 25.99 -1.10 -13.71
N TYR A 41 24.88 -1.13 -12.98
CA TYR A 41 23.99 0.02 -12.82
C TYR A 41 23.82 0.36 -11.34
N ALA A 42 23.50 1.63 -11.07
CA ALA A 42 23.13 2.11 -9.74
C ALA A 42 21.61 2.31 -9.68
N TYR A 43 21.05 2.19 -8.48
CA TYR A 43 19.62 2.39 -8.24
C TYR A 43 19.32 2.87 -6.83
N THR A 44 18.18 3.55 -6.66
CA THR A 44 17.62 3.93 -5.36
C THR A 44 16.80 2.77 -4.81
N THR A 45 17.11 2.27 -3.61
CA THR A 45 16.39 1.14 -2.98
C THR A 45 14.95 1.52 -2.62
N GLY A 46 13.97 0.67 -2.97
CA GLY A 46 12.57 0.81 -2.55
C GLY A 46 12.33 0.52 -1.06
N GLY A 47 13.27 -0.17 -0.41
CA GLY A 47 13.23 -0.61 1.00
C GLY A 47 13.31 0.49 2.09
N GLY A 48 12.72 1.66 1.86
CA GLY A 48 12.41 2.65 2.91
C GLY A 48 13.59 3.47 3.45
N LYS A 49 14.67 3.65 2.68
CA LYS A 49 15.84 4.48 3.08
C LYS A 49 16.48 5.28 1.93
N ASP A 50 15.95 5.19 0.72
CA ASP A 50 16.42 5.87 -0.49
C ASP A 50 17.95 5.78 -0.73
N LEU A 51 18.56 4.65 -0.37
CA LEU A 51 20.00 4.44 -0.51
C LEU A 51 20.36 4.13 -1.97
N GLN A 52 21.55 4.58 -2.38
CA GLN A 52 22.14 4.17 -3.65
C GLN A 52 22.88 2.84 -3.44
N GLU A 53 22.40 1.79 -4.11
CA GLU A 53 23.06 0.48 -4.21
C GLU A 53 23.42 0.22 -5.70
N GLN A 54 24.07 -0.92 -5.99
CA GLN A 54 24.46 -1.30 -7.36
C GLN A 54 24.20 -2.78 -7.65
N ASP A 55 23.84 -3.09 -8.89
CA ASP A 55 23.65 -4.46 -9.41
C ASP A 55 24.23 -4.58 -10.83
N ARG A 56 24.36 -5.82 -11.33
CA ARG A 56 24.87 -6.12 -12.68
C ARG A 56 23.74 -6.38 -13.65
N PHE A 57 23.87 -5.85 -14.87
CA PHE A 57 22.99 -6.20 -15.98
C PHE A 57 23.79 -6.83 -17.12
N VAL A 58 23.10 -7.58 -17.96
CA VAL A 58 23.59 -8.02 -19.27
C VAL A 58 22.57 -7.55 -20.30
N PHE A 59 23.02 -6.95 -21.39
CA PHE A 59 22.19 -6.55 -22.53
C PHE A 59 22.51 -7.45 -23.73
N ARG A 60 21.47 -7.92 -24.43
CA ARG A 60 21.60 -8.76 -25.64
C ARG A 60 20.80 -8.20 -26.81
N GLU A 61 21.49 -7.90 -27.91
CA GLU A 61 20.83 -7.46 -29.15
C GLU A 61 19.95 -8.56 -29.77
N ASP A 62 20.34 -9.84 -29.66
CA ASP A 62 19.62 -10.94 -30.32
C ASP A 62 18.22 -11.22 -29.76
N CYS A 63 17.93 -10.70 -28.57
CA CYS A 63 16.60 -10.73 -27.97
C CYS A 63 15.62 -9.75 -28.65
N PHE A 64 16.12 -8.69 -29.31
CA PHE A 64 15.33 -7.73 -30.08
C PHE A 64 15.28 -8.05 -31.59
N MET A 65 16.01 -9.08 -32.04
CA MET A 65 15.95 -9.58 -33.42
C MET A 65 14.73 -10.47 -33.68
N ARG A 66 14.09 -11.00 -32.62
CA ARG A 66 13.00 -11.97 -32.67
C ARG A 66 11.68 -11.30 -32.30
N SER A 67 10.58 -11.71 -32.96
CA SER A 67 9.21 -11.33 -32.64
C SER A 67 8.95 -11.27 -31.13
N SER A 68 8.54 -10.11 -30.61
CA SER A 68 8.34 -9.88 -29.17
C SER A 68 7.29 -10.80 -28.55
N PHE A 69 6.39 -11.35 -29.38
CA PHE A 69 5.33 -12.28 -29.00
C PHE A 69 5.89 -13.57 -28.36
N LEU A 70 7.05 -14.03 -28.82
CA LEU A 70 7.74 -15.20 -28.25
C LEU A 70 8.17 -14.96 -26.79
N GLY A 71 8.43 -13.70 -26.43
CA GLY A 71 8.98 -13.30 -25.14
C GLY A 71 10.45 -13.70 -24.95
N CYS A 72 11.05 -13.20 -23.87
CA CYS A 72 12.40 -13.59 -23.46
C CYS A 72 12.57 -13.37 -21.96
N ALA A 73 12.90 -14.42 -21.20
CA ALA A 73 13.16 -14.32 -19.76
C ALA A 73 14.32 -13.35 -19.44
N HIS A 74 15.34 -13.30 -20.30
CA HIS A 74 16.44 -12.35 -20.17
C HIS A 74 15.97 -10.88 -20.36
N LEU A 75 15.03 -10.61 -21.26
CA LEU A 75 14.42 -9.29 -21.35
C LEU A 75 13.50 -8.98 -20.17
N ALA A 76 12.94 -9.99 -19.50
CA ALA A 76 12.17 -9.79 -18.27
C ALA A 76 13.07 -9.30 -17.12
N GLU A 77 14.21 -9.96 -16.88
CA GLU A 77 15.21 -9.46 -15.91
C GLU A 77 15.68 -8.04 -16.26
N LEU A 78 16.18 -7.86 -17.49
CA LEU A 78 16.76 -6.59 -17.95
C LEU A 78 15.75 -5.43 -17.95
N SER A 79 14.47 -5.71 -18.19
CA SER A 79 13.40 -4.70 -18.15
C SER A 79 13.03 -4.29 -16.73
N ALA A 80 13.01 -5.22 -15.77
CA ALA A 80 12.83 -4.88 -14.36
C ALA A 80 14.03 -4.09 -13.81
N GLN A 81 15.25 -4.39 -14.26
CA GLN A 81 16.45 -3.58 -14.00
C GLN A 81 16.34 -2.18 -14.60
N ALA A 82 15.87 -2.04 -15.84
CA ALA A 82 15.61 -0.72 -16.45
C ALA A 82 14.56 0.09 -15.67
N ALA A 83 13.49 -0.56 -15.21
CA ALA A 83 12.47 0.07 -14.35
C ALA A 83 13.02 0.43 -12.95
N MET A 84 13.98 -0.34 -12.42
CA MET A 84 14.65 -0.04 -11.15
C MET A 84 15.60 1.16 -11.29
N ALA A 85 16.39 1.21 -12.37
CA ALA A 85 17.22 2.35 -12.71
C ALA A 85 16.39 3.62 -12.98
N SER A 86 15.11 3.49 -13.40
CA SER A 86 14.17 4.60 -13.55
C SER A 86 13.53 5.09 -12.25
N SER A 87 13.93 4.58 -11.08
CA SER A 87 13.63 5.27 -9.82
C SER A 87 14.26 6.65 -9.83
N GLY A 88 13.47 7.69 -9.54
CA GLY A 88 14.02 9.01 -9.28
C GLY A 88 15.02 8.96 -8.12
N LEU A 89 16.10 9.74 -8.20
CA LEU A 89 16.88 10.05 -7.00
C LEU A 89 16.00 10.84 -6.03
N THR A 90 15.91 10.36 -4.79
CA THR A 90 15.15 11.00 -3.72
C THR A 90 15.98 11.03 -2.44
N GLY A 91 15.97 12.17 -1.76
CA GLY A 91 16.65 12.32 -0.47
C GLY A 91 16.62 13.76 0.03
N ALA A 92 17.05 13.96 1.28
CA ALA A 92 17.27 15.29 1.82
C ALA A 92 18.57 15.88 1.23
N GLY A 93 18.43 16.75 0.23
CA GLY A 93 19.56 17.40 -0.46
C GLY A 93 19.94 16.84 -1.83
N SER A 94 19.17 15.88 -2.39
CA SER A 94 19.28 15.51 -3.81
C SER A 94 18.72 16.62 -4.70
N ASP A 95 19.43 17.06 -5.73
CA ASP A 95 18.87 17.98 -6.72
C ASP A 95 17.86 17.21 -7.61
N PRO A 96 16.63 17.73 -7.84
CA PRO A 96 15.72 17.13 -8.80
C PRO A 96 16.29 17.01 -10.22
N ALA A 97 17.30 17.81 -10.60
CA ALA A 97 18.00 17.70 -11.88
C ALA A 97 18.67 16.32 -12.06
N ASP A 98 19.30 15.80 -11.01
CA ASP A 98 20.06 14.55 -11.00
C ASP A 98 19.15 13.29 -11.02
N SER A 99 17.83 13.48 -10.92
CA SER A 99 16.86 12.40 -10.68
C SER A 99 16.88 11.29 -11.75
N ALA A 100 17.40 11.57 -12.96
CA ALA A 100 17.50 10.65 -14.07
C ALA A 100 18.87 9.94 -14.22
N ASP A 101 19.85 10.23 -13.37
CA ASP A 101 21.25 9.83 -13.60
C ASP A 101 21.44 8.31 -13.65
N ASN A 102 20.75 7.56 -12.78
CA ASN A 102 20.81 6.09 -12.73
C ASN A 102 20.35 5.44 -14.05
N LEU A 103 19.19 5.84 -14.55
CA LEU A 103 18.65 5.39 -15.84
C LEU A 103 19.51 5.84 -17.01
N THR A 104 20.06 7.06 -16.94
CA THR A 104 20.93 7.60 -17.98
C THR A 104 22.24 6.84 -18.05
N ALA A 105 22.85 6.52 -16.90
CA ALA A 105 24.04 5.67 -16.81
C ALA A 105 23.76 4.24 -17.30
N PHE A 106 22.63 3.63 -16.90
CA PHE A 106 22.21 2.31 -17.36
C PHE A 106 22.06 2.25 -18.90
N LEU A 107 21.35 3.21 -19.51
CA LEU A 107 21.14 3.21 -20.97
C LEU A 107 22.44 3.45 -21.75
N ASN A 108 23.31 4.36 -21.29
CA ASN A 108 24.62 4.56 -21.91
C ASN A 108 25.52 3.32 -21.76
N ALA A 109 25.54 2.66 -20.60
CA ALA A 109 26.27 1.41 -20.38
C ALA A 109 25.71 0.25 -21.22
N ALA A 110 24.39 0.21 -21.43
CA ALA A 110 23.70 -0.69 -22.36
C ALA A 110 23.83 -0.25 -23.83
N GLY A 111 24.77 0.65 -24.16
CA GLY A 111 25.13 1.01 -25.54
C GLY A 111 24.05 1.76 -26.32
N PHE A 112 23.13 2.46 -25.65
CA PHE A 112 22.24 3.41 -26.31
C PHE A 112 22.93 4.77 -26.50
N GLU A 113 22.62 5.41 -27.62
CA GLU A 113 23.04 6.75 -28.00
C GLU A 113 21.91 7.77 -27.72
N ASP A 114 22.30 9.04 -27.61
CA ASP A 114 21.39 10.19 -27.49
C ASP A 114 20.31 10.02 -26.41
N VAL A 115 20.70 9.62 -25.19
CA VAL A 115 19.78 9.50 -24.04
C VAL A 115 19.25 10.88 -23.64
N GLU A 116 17.93 11.06 -23.66
CA GLU A 116 17.27 12.31 -23.25
C GLU A 116 16.07 12.05 -22.34
N THR A 117 15.84 12.95 -21.38
CA THR A 117 14.71 12.87 -20.45
C THR A 117 13.73 14.01 -20.66
N ASN A 118 12.44 13.76 -20.44
CA ASN A 118 11.45 14.84 -20.46
C ASN A 118 11.63 15.79 -19.26
N ARG A 119 11.03 16.97 -19.36
CA ARG A 119 11.24 18.07 -18.40
C ARG A 119 10.73 17.75 -16.99
N TYR A 120 9.80 16.82 -16.84
CA TYR A 120 9.29 16.35 -15.55
C TYR A 120 10.25 15.42 -14.79
N TYR A 121 11.29 14.89 -15.44
CA TYR A 121 12.33 14.14 -14.73
C TYR A 121 13.17 15.07 -13.86
N ALA A 122 13.64 16.19 -14.44
CA ALA A 122 14.50 17.20 -13.81
C ALA A 122 13.74 18.23 -12.93
N LEU A 123 12.60 17.85 -12.34
CA LEU A 123 11.71 18.73 -11.58
C LEU A 123 11.11 18.03 -10.37
N ALA A 124 10.67 18.83 -9.40
CA ALA A 124 9.80 18.35 -8.33
C ALA A 124 8.51 17.74 -8.94
N THR A 125 8.22 16.52 -8.49
CA THR A 125 7.04 15.72 -8.84
C THR A 125 5.75 16.45 -8.49
N GLN A 126 4.76 16.35 -9.37
CA GLN A 126 3.42 16.92 -9.20
C GLN A 126 2.37 15.83 -9.39
N GLU A 127 1.16 16.03 -8.84
CA GLU A 127 0.06 15.05 -8.82
C GLU A 127 -0.12 14.25 -10.13
N ASN A 128 -0.04 14.93 -11.27
CA ASN A 128 -0.25 14.34 -12.60
C ASN A 128 0.96 14.51 -13.55
N SER A 129 2.19 14.61 -13.02
CA SER A 129 3.42 14.54 -13.84
C SER A 129 3.85 13.10 -14.15
N ILE A 130 4.82 12.94 -15.05
CA ILE A 130 5.54 11.68 -15.30
C ILE A 130 6.95 11.99 -15.82
N GLY A 131 7.98 11.40 -15.20
CA GLY A 131 9.33 11.37 -15.76
C GLY A 131 9.46 10.26 -16.81
N VAL A 132 10.19 10.49 -17.89
CA VAL A 132 10.56 9.45 -18.88
C VAL A 132 11.93 9.73 -19.50
N ALA A 133 12.71 8.68 -19.75
CA ALA A 133 13.87 8.75 -20.64
C ALA A 133 13.59 8.04 -21.97
N VAL A 134 14.16 8.59 -23.05
CA VAL A 134 14.13 8.03 -24.40
C VAL A 134 15.56 7.99 -24.95
N ALA A 135 15.95 6.87 -25.55
CA ALA A 135 17.28 6.66 -26.11
C ALA A 135 17.25 5.72 -27.32
N ARG A 136 18.22 5.82 -28.25
CA ARG A 136 18.24 5.03 -29.49
C ARG A 136 19.49 4.12 -29.59
N ARG A 137 19.34 2.90 -30.10
CA ARG A 137 20.46 2.02 -30.51
C ARG A 137 20.23 1.57 -31.95
N THR A 138 21.18 1.85 -32.86
CA THR A 138 21.14 1.31 -34.23
C THR A 138 21.60 -0.14 -34.18
N VAL A 139 20.71 -1.09 -34.42
CA VAL A 139 21.07 -2.51 -34.52
C VAL A 139 21.31 -2.89 -35.99
N LYS A 140 22.29 -3.76 -36.25
CA LYS A 140 22.66 -4.24 -37.59
C LYS A 140 22.72 -5.76 -37.62
N ALA A 141 21.56 -6.41 -37.64
CA ALA A 141 21.44 -7.86 -37.59
C ALA A 141 21.24 -8.46 -39.00
N PHE A 142 22.02 -9.49 -39.36
CA PHE A 142 21.83 -10.30 -40.58
C PHE A 142 21.71 -9.51 -41.92
N GLY A 143 22.30 -8.31 -41.99
CA GLY A 143 22.22 -7.42 -43.15
C GLY A 143 21.04 -6.43 -43.15
N HIS A 144 20.12 -6.56 -42.19
CA HIS A 144 19.05 -5.60 -41.92
C HIS A 144 19.51 -4.54 -40.90
N ARG A 145 18.87 -3.37 -40.92
CA ARG A 145 19.14 -2.26 -40.00
C ARG A 145 17.83 -1.64 -39.53
N TYR A 146 17.60 -1.65 -38.22
CA TYR A 146 16.50 -0.98 -37.55
C TYR A 146 17.01 -0.08 -36.42
N THR A 147 16.15 0.81 -35.94
CA THR A 147 16.42 1.60 -34.72
C THR A 147 15.65 1.00 -33.56
N LEU A 148 16.35 0.50 -32.55
CA LEU A 148 15.76 0.15 -31.26
C LEU A 148 15.64 1.43 -30.42
N LEU A 149 14.43 1.76 -29.98
CA LEU A 149 14.16 2.90 -29.11
C LEU A 149 13.81 2.38 -27.71
N ALA A 150 14.63 2.71 -26.71
CA ALA A 150 14.27 2.54 -25.31
C ALA A 150 13.37 3.70 -24.89
N VAL A 151 12.23 3.40 -24.25
CA VAL A 151 11.29 4.39 -23.71
C VAL A 151 10.90 3.95 -22.30
N ILE A 152 11.57 4.48 -21.29
CA ILE A 152 11.50 3.99 -19.91
C ILE A 152 10.88 5.06 -19.00
N PRO A 153 9.59 4.96 -18.63
CA PRO A 153 8.96 5.85 -17.64
C PRO A 153 9.56 5.66 -16.24
N ARG A 154 9.54 6.74 -15.44
CA ARG A 154 9.92 6.74 -14.02
C ARG A 154 9.00 5.82 -13.23
N SER A 155 9.58 4.79 -12.60
CA SER A 155 8.82 3.73 -11.92
C SER A 155 8.85 3.81 -10.39
N ALA A 156 9.74 4.60 -9.81
CA ALA A 156 9.80 4.85 -8.37
C ALA A 156 10.36 6.25 -8.06
N GLY A 157 10.47 6.63 -6.77
CA GLY A 157 10.92 7.96 -6.35
C GLY A 157 9.97 9.12 -6.68
N TYR A 158 8.73 8.83 -7.11
CA TYR A 158 7.85 9.79 -7.77
C TYR A 158 6.91 10.60 -6.85
N LYS A 159 6.96 10.39 -5.53
CA LYS A 159 6.30 11.23 -4.49
C LYS A 159 4.86 11.65 -4.84
N GLN A 160 4.60 12.94 -5.07
CA GLN A 160 3.25 13.47 -5.38
C GLN A 160 2.59 12.83 -6.60
N GLU A 161 3.35 12.30 -7.57
CA GLU A 161 2.76 11.64 -8.74
C GLU A 161 1.82 10.49 -8.35
N TRP A 162 2.00 9.88 -7.18
CA TRP A 162 1.11 8.84 -6.65
C TRP A 162 -0.36 9.32 -6.53
N ALA A 163 -0.61 10.62 -6.37
CA ALA A 163 -1.96 11.20 -6.45
C ALA A 163 -2.67 10.85 -7.77
N GLY A 164 -1.94 10.92 -8.90
CA GLY A 164 -2.46 10.57 -10.23
C GLY A 164 -2.83 9.09 -10.40
N ASN A 165 -2.44 8.19 -9.47
CA ASN A 165 -2.93 6.81 -9.42
C ASN A 165 -4.38 6.70 -8.93
N PHE A 166 -4.93 7.78 -8.37
CA PHE A 166 -6.33 7.86 -7.93
C PHE A 166 -7.21 8.66 -8.90
N THR A 167 -6.61 9.31 -9.91
CA THR A 167 -7.28 9.93 -11.07
C THR A 167 -7.78 8.86 -12.06
N VAL A 168 -8.61 7.93 -11.59
CA VAL A 168 -9.13 6.79 -12.38
C VAL A 168 -9.99 7.27 -13.55
N GLY A 169 -10.79 8.31 -13.34
CA GLY A 169 -11.64 8.88 -14.37
C GLY A 169 -12.93 8.11 -14.60
N GLY A 170 -13.86 8.72 -15.35
CA GLY A 170 -15.14 8.10 -15.71
C GLY A 170 -15.07 7.24 -16.98
N GLY A 171 -13.99 7.36 -17.75
CA GLY A 171 -13.84 6.77 -19.07
C GLY A 171 -13.53 5.26 -19.14
N VAL A 172 -12.99 4.85 -20.29
CA VAL A 172 -12.55 3.47 -20.61
C VAL A 172 -11.05 3.24 -20.43
N MET A 173 -10.29 4.28 -20.12
CA MET A 173 -8.88 4.23 -19.71
C MET A 173 -8.72 5.06 -18.46
N HIS A 174 -7.75 4.69 -17.62
CA HIS A 174 -7.43 5.40 -16.41
C HIS A 174 -6.91 6.80 -16.76
N GLU A 175 -7.62 7.86 -16.37
CA GLU A 175 -7.36 9.21 -16.88
C GLU A 175 -5.95 9.74 -16.50
N GLY A 176 -5.50 9.51 -15.27
CA GLY A 176 -4.13 9.79 -14.83
C GLY A 176 -3.05 9.07 -15.65
N TYR A 177 -3.11 7.74 -15.77
CA TYR A 177 -2.14 6.97 -16.58
C TYR A 177 -2.21 7.31 -18.07
N LYS A 178 -3.39 7.63 -18.61
CA LYS A 178 -3.53 8.11 -20.00
C LYS A 178 -2.87 9.47 -20.19
N ALA A 179 -3.05 10.41 -19.27
CA ALA A 179 -2.40 11.72 -19.34
C ALA A 179 -0.87 11.59 -19.28
N ALA A 180 -0.36 10.66 -18.47
CA ALA A 180 1.05 10.32 -18.43
C ALA A 180 1.54 9.67 -19.74
N ARG A 181 0.81 8.68 -20.30
CA ARG A 181 1.12 8.12 -21.63
C ARG A 181 1.16 9.21 -22.71
N ASP A 182 0.20 10.13 -22.71
CA ASP A 182 0.11 11.18 -23.72
C ASP A 182 1.23 12.23 -23.58
N GLU A 183 1.78 12.45 -22.38
CA GLU A 183 3.03 13.18 -22.16
C GLU A 183 4.24 12.42 -22.73
N VAL A 184 4.35 11.11 -22.47
CA VAL A 184 5.42 10.26 -23.04
C VAL A 184 5.38 10.24 -24.57
N LEU A 185 4.20 10.10 -25.18
CA LEU A 185 4.03 10.08 -26.64
C LEU A 185 4.43 11.42 -27.28
N ARG A 186 4.11 12.55 -26.65
CA ARG A 186 4.57 13.89 -27.11
C ARG A 186 6.08 14.01 -27.05
N PHE A 187 6.71 13.52 -25.98
CA PHE A 187 8.17 13.50 -25.86
C PHE A 187 8.85 12.58 -26.88
N MET A 188 8.32 11.36 -27.10
CA MET A 188 8.77 10.47 -28.17
C MET A 188 8.69 11.14 -29.55
N LYS A 189 7.60 11.85 -29.85
CA LYS A 189 7.44 12.55 -31.14
C LYS A 189 8.50 13.62 -31.33
N GLN A 190 8.72 14.48 -30.33
CA GLN A 190 9.80 15.48 -30.38
C GLN A 190 11.19 14.84 -30.50
N TYR A 191 11.43 13.71 -29.82
CA TYR A 191 12.70 12.99 -29.88
C TYR A 191 13.00 12.43 -31.29
N LEU A 192 12.02 11.78 -31.92
CA LEU A 192 12.13 11.26 -33.29
C LEU A 192 12.39 12.40 -34.30
N GLU A 193 11.67 13.51 -34.17
CA GLU A 193 11.82 14.71 -35.02
C GLU A 193 13.18 15.41 -34.82
N LYS A 194 13.69 15.46 -33.57
CA LYS A 194 14.96 16.11 -33.21
C LYS A 194 16.17 15.36 -33.78
N HIS A 195 16.11 14.03 -33.80
CA HIS A 195 17.22 13.14 -34.17
C HIS A 195 17.13 12.57 -35.60
N ASP A 196 16.19 13.06 -36.42
CA ASP A 196 15.94 12.61 -37.80
C ASP A 196 15.73 11.08 -37.91
N ILE A 197 15.01 10.51 -36.92
CA ILE A 197 14.80 9.07 -36.81
C ILE A 197 13.62 8.66 -37.68
N GLY A 198 13.93 7.95 -38.78
CA GLY A 198 12.95 7.37 -39.69
C GLY A 198 13.20 5.90 -40.02
N GLY A 199 12.22 5.27 -40.68
CA GLY A 199 12.27 3.87 -41.12
C GLY A 199 11.79 2.86 -40.08
N GLU A 200 12.41 1.68 -40.06
CA GLU A 200 12.04 0.56 -39.20
C GLU A 200 12.40 0.83 -37.73
N LEU A 201 11.38 0.89 -36.88
CA LEU A 201 11.53 1.00 -35.43
C LEU A 201 11.24 -0.33 -34.74
N LYS A 202 11.96 -0.58 -33.65
CA LYS A 202 11.56 -1.48 -32.57
C LYS A 202 11.50 -0.69 -31.27
N ILE A 203 10.51 -0.92 -30.43
CA ILE A 203 10.31 -0.17 -29.18
C ILE A 203 10.50 -1.10 -27.99
N TRP A 204 11.46 -0.80 -27.13
CA TRP A 204 11.58 -1.39 -25.80
C TRP A 204 11.02 -0.43 -24.77
N THR A 205 10.02 -0.86 -24.01
CA THR A 205 9.48 -0.09 -22.88
C THR A 205 9.31 -0.99 -21.66
N ALA A 206 9.68 -0.47 -20.50
CA ALA A 206 9.60 -1.18 -19.24
C ALA A 206 9.18 -0.26 -18.12
N GLY A 207 8.47 -0.80 -17.13
CA GLY A 207 8.08 -0.02 -15.96
C GLY A 207 7.56 -0.86 -14.80
N HIS A 208 7.79 -0.37 -13.60
CA HIS A 208 7.26 -0.93 -12.35
C HIS A 208 6.17 0.00 -11.78
N SER A 209 5.17 -0.57 -11.10
CA SER A 209 4.07 0.17 -10.47
C SER A 209 3.39 1.17 -11.43
N ARG A 210 3.25 2.45 -11.05
CA ARG A 210 2.77 3.54 -11.93
C ARG A 210 3.48 3.56 -13.29
N GLY A 211 4.80 3.38 -13.31
CA GLY A 211 5.59 3.31 -14.55
C GLY A 211 5.17 2.12 -15.43
N GLY A 212 4.83 1.00 -14.79
CA GLY A 212 4.27 -0.19 -15.44
C GLY A 212 2.93 0.07 -16.11
N ALA A 213 2.00 0.78 -15.46
CA ALA A 213 0.72 1.15 -16.09
C ALA A 213 0.90 2.10 -17.28
N VAL A 214 1.82 3.06 -17.18
CA VAL A 214 2.17 3.96 -18.30
C VAL A 214 2.81 3.17 -19.46
N ALA A 215 3.71 2.23 -19.16
CA ALA A 215 4.32 1.33 -20.14
C ALA A 215 3.27 0.41 -20.80
N ASN A 216 2.31 -0.15 -20.04
CA ASN A 216 1.24 -0.98 -20.58
C ASN A 216 0.33 -0.20 -21.56
N LEU A 217 -0.08 1.02 -21.18
CA LEU A 217 -0.89 1.88 -22.06
C LEU A 217 -0.10 2.39 -23.29
N LEU A 218 1.22 2.57 -23.16
CA LEU A 218 2.11 2.92 -24.26
C LEU A 218 2.28 1.73 -25.23
N GLY A 219 2.57 0.55 -24.71
CA GLY A 219 2.65 -0.70 -25.47
C GLY A 219 1.35 -0.98 -26.22
N GLY A 220 0.21 -0.85 -25.55
CA GLY A 220 -1.12 -0.99 -26.15
C GLY A 220 -1.34 0.00 -27.29
N PHE A 221 -1.06 1.29 -27.07
CA PHE A 221 -1.16 2.31 -28.12
C PHE A 221 -0.29 2.00 -29.35
N LEU A 222 0.96 1.57 -29.14
CA LEU A 222 1.91 1.29 -30.21
C LEU A 222 1.53 0.03 -31.00
N ALA A 223 1.30 -1.09 -30.29
CA ALA A 223 0.93 -2.38 -30.88
C ALA A 223 -0.49 -2.38 -31.49
N GLY A 224 -1.39 -1.54 -30.97
CA GLY A 224 -2.70 -1.25 -31.54
C GLY A 224 -2.66 -0.44 -32.85
N GLY A 225 -1.49 0.02 -33.30
CA GLY A 225 -1.29 0.73 -34.56
C GLY A 225 -1.16 2.25 -34.45
N GLY A 226 -0.98 2.80 -33.24
CA GLY A 226 -0.88 4.24 -32.98
C GLY A 226 0.37 4.93 -33.55
N VAL A 227 1.27 4.19 -34.21
CA VAL A 227 2.46 4.71 -34.89
C VAL A 227 2.15 5.87 -35.87
N SER A 228 0.93 5.91 -36.41
CA SER A 228 0.43 7.00 -37.26
C SER A 228 0.46 8.39 -36.61
N TYR A 229 0.55 8.50 -35.28
CA TYR A 229 0.76 9.76 -34.56
C TYR A 229 2.10 10.45 -34.89
N PHE A 230 3.14 9.64 -35.16
CA PHE A 230 4.47 10.07 -35.60
C PHE A 230 4.54 10.35 -37.12
N GLY A 231 3.39 10.30 -37.80
CA GLY A 231 3.30 10.50 -39.25
C GLY A 231 3.91 9.35 -40.05
N GLY A 232 4.28 9.65 -41.31
CA GLY A 232 4.88 8.67 -42.23
C GLY A 232 6.40 8.53 -42.14
N LEU A 233 7.03 9.02 -41.06
CA LEU A 233 8.48 8.97 -40.87
C LEU A 233 8.96 7.56 -40.51
N VAL A 234 8.16 6.82 -39.74
CA VAL A 234 8.53 5.57 -39.07
C VAL A 234 7.49 4.47 -39.30
N SER A 235 7.96 3.23 -39.24
CA SER A 235 7.14 2.02 -39.35
C SER A 235 7.45 1.09 -38.19
N LEU A 236 6.41 0.57 -37.53
CA LEU A 236 6.50 -0.30 -36.36
C LEU A 236 5.47 -1.44 -36.53
N ALA A 237 5.91 -2.69 -36.42
CA ALA A 237 5.01 -3.84 -36.34
C ALA A 237 4.58 -4.08 -34.87
N PRO A 238 3.43 -4.71 -34.61
CA PRO A 238 3.04 -5.06 -33.23
C PRO A 238 4.03 -6.01 -32.56
N GLU A 239 4.64 -6.92 -33.34
CA GLU A 239 5.72 -7.82 -32.88
C GLU A 239 7.08 -7.14 -32.67
N ASP A 240 7.17 -5.84 -32.94
CA ASP A 240 8.34 -5.00 -32.66
C ASP A 240 8.14 -4.09 -31.44
N VAL A 241 7.06 -4.31 -30.68
CA VAL A 241 6.80 -3.70 -29.37
C VAL A 241 7.18 -4.71 -28.28
N TYR A 242 8.21 -4.39 -27.50
CA TYR A 242 8.75 -5.18 -26.40
C TYR A 242 8.41 -4.47 -25.10
N CYS A 243 7.25 -4.80 -24.52
CA CYS A 243 6.69 -4.12 -23.35
C CYS A 243 6.65 -5.07 -22.15
N TYR A 244 7.37 -4.70 -21.10
CA TYR A 244 7.60 -5.55 -19.92
C TYR A 244 7.26 -4.76 -18.66
N THR A 245 6.21 -5.16 -17.95
CA THR A 245 5.71 -4.41 -16.79
C THR A 245 5.72 -5.26 -15.52
N TYR A 246 5.88 -4.61 -14.36
CA TYR A 246 6.04 -5.26 -13.05
C TYR A 246 5.15 -4.55 -12.04
N ALA A 247 4.39 -5.29 -11.24
CA ALA A 247 3.48 -4.68 -10.26
C ALA A 247 2.51 -3.63 -10.86
N ALA A 248 2.23 -3.71 -12.17
CA ALA A 248 1.53 -2.67 -12.90
C ALA A 248 0.06 -2.63 -12.50
N PRO A 249 -0.51 -1.47 -12.09
CA PRO A 249 -1.93 -1.34 -11.86
C PRO A 249 -2.72 -1.31 -13.18
N ARG A 250 -3.98 -1.74 -13.11
CA ARG A 250 -4.89 -1.84 -14.25
C ARG A 250 -5.17 -0.47 -14.84
N ALA A 251 -5.15 -0.38 -16.17
CA ALA A 251 -5.06 0.92 -16.84
C ALA A 251 -6.13 1.15 -17.91
N VAL A 252 -6.80 0.09 -18.38
CA VAL A 252 -7.79 0.15 -19.47
C VAL A 252 -8.93 -0.83 -19.22
N LYS A 253 -10.13 -0.55 -19.71
CA LYS A 253 -11.27 -1.48 -19.62
C LYS A 253 -11.19 -2.59 -20.67
N ALA A 254 -11.75 -3.76 -20.36
CA ALA A 254 -11.63 -4.99 -21.16
C ALA A 254 -12.00 -4.87 -22.67
N GLN A 255 -12.85 -3.92 -23.05
CA GLN A 255 -13.22 -3.62 -24.43
C GLN A 255 -13.25 -2.11 -24.65
N PRO A 256 -12.10 -1.45 -24.83
CA PRO A 256 -12.03 -0.01 -25.06
C PRO A 256 -12.37 0.29 -26.52
N ASP A 257 -12.90 1.48 -26.80
CA ASP A 257 -13.04 1.98 -28.16
C ASP A 257 -11.65 2.27 -28.77
N ARG A 258 -11.39 1.78 -29.99
CA ARG A 258 -10.11 1.92 -30.70
C ARG A 258 -9.74 3.38 -30.94
N ARG A 259 -10.73 4.24 -31.20
CA ARG A 259 -10.49 5.66 -31.41
C ARG A 259 -10.07 6.32 -30.11
N ALA A 260 -10.68 5.97 -28.98
CA ALA A 260 -10.25 6.42 -27.66
C ALA A 260 -8.82 5.95 -27.33
N GLU A 261 -8.53 4.64 -27.47
CA GLU A 261 -7.19 4.04 -27.29
C GLU A 261 -6.13 4.81 -28.07
N LEU A 262 -6.32 4.94 -29.38
CA LEU A 262 -5.34 5.47 -30.33
C LEU A 262 -5.40 7.01 -30.47
N SER A 263 -6.11 7.71 -29.57
CA SER A 263 -6.11 9.18 -29.49
C SER A 263 -5.16 9.72 -28.43
N VAL A 264 -4.35 10.70 -28.80
CA VAL A 264 -3.39 11.40 -27.91
C VAL A 264 -3.97 12.78 -27.58
N ALA A 265 -4.06 13.13 -26.30
CA ALA A 265 -4.44 14.47 -25.88
C ALA A 265 -3.38 15.50 -26.29
N GLY A 266 -3.82 16.73 -26.62
CA GLY A 266 -2.91 17.86 -26.74
C GLY A 266 -2.37 18.30 -25.37
N ALA A 267 -1.35 19.16 -25.37
CA ALA A 267 -0.73 19.61 -24.13
C ALA A 267 -1.73 20.24 -23.14
N ARG A 268 -1.60 19.88 -21.85
CA ARG A 268 -2.47 20.36 -20.78
C ARG A 268 -2.17 21.82 -20.45
N SER A 269 -3.17 22.58 -20.01
CA SER A 269 -3.07 24.03 -19.79
C SER A 269 -3.24 24.41 -18.30
N GLY A 270 -2.33 25.22 -17.79
CA GLY A 270 -2.34 25.71 -16.40
C GLY A 270 -0.95 25.69 -15.78
N ALA A 271 -0.80 26.26 -14.58
CA ALA A 271 0.51 26.34 -13.90
C ALA A 271 1.10 24.95 -13.59
N ALA A 272 0.28 24.00 -13.13
CA ALA A 272 0.67 22.60 -12.87
C ALA A 272 1.10 21.82 -14.14
N TYR A 273 0.85 22.38 -15.32
CA TYR A 273 1.20 21.81 -16.62
C TYR A 273 2.22 22.68 -17.38
N ALA A 274 2.86 23.64 -16.71
CA ALA A 274 3.89 24.50 -17.33
C ALA A 274 5.19 23.75 -17.71
N ALA A 275 5.27 22.44 -17.46
CA ALA A 275 6.35 21.54 -17.86
C ALA A 275 5.91 20.40 -18.80
N ASP A 276 4.63 20.32 -19.19
CA ASP A 276 4.15 19.40 -20.23
C ASP A 276 4.94 19.61 -21.53
N THR A 277 5.29 18.51 -22.19
CA THR A 277 5.97 18.53 -23.48
C THR A 277 5.03 19.10 -24.56
N PRO A 278 5.40 20.18 -25.28
CA PRO A 278 4.52 20.76 -26.30
C PRO A 278 4.10 19.76 -27.39
N GLY A 279 2.81 19.64 -27.66
CA GLY A 279 2.31 18.70 -28.66
C GLY A 279 0.85 18.91 -29.03
N GLU A 280 0.52 18.51 -30.26
CA GLU A 280 -0.82 18.56 -30.83
C GLU A 280 -1.69 17.39 -30.36
N ALA A 281 -3.01 17.61 -30.32
CA ALA A 281 -3.98 16.54 -30.11
C ALA A 281 -4.13 15.70 -31.38
N TYR A 282 -4.20 14.37 -31.21
CA TYR A 282 -4.41 13.42 -32.29
C TYR A 282 -5.65 12.56 -32.03
N THR A 283 -6.38 12.25 -33.10
CA THR A 283 -7.56 11.39 -33.03
C THR A 283 -7.52 10.39 -34.18
N ALA A 284 -7.41 9.11 -33.84
CA ALA A 284 -7.37 8.04 -34.83
C ALA A 284 -8.70 7.88 -35.57
N ASP A 285 -8.63 7.53 -36.86
CA ASP A 285 -9.81 7.17 -37.65
C ASP A 285 -10.13 5.68 -37.49
N ALA A 286 -10.62 5.34 -36.29
CA ALA A 286 -11.03 3.99 -35.92
C ALA A 286 -12.50 3.97 -35.46
N SER A 287 -13.14 2.79 -35.52
CA SER A 287 -14.59 2.61 -35.28
C SER A 287 -14.96 1.20 -34.77
N SER A 288 -14.02 0.54 -34.09
CA SER A 288 -14.15 -0.79 -33.50
C SER A 288 -13.70 -0.76 -32.04
N THR A 289 -13.94 -1.84 -31.28
CA THR A 289 -13.34 -2.04 -29.96
C THR A 289 -12.00 -2.76 -30.06
N ALA A 290 -11.14 -2.61 -29.06
CA ALA A 290 -10.04 -3.56 -28.83
C ALA A 290 -10.53 -4.77 -28.04
N ASP A 291 -9.74 -5.82 -28.07
CA ASP A 291 -9.75 -6.94 -27.12
C ASP A 291 -8.36 -6.97 -26.51
N LEU A 292 -8.25 -6.79 -25.19
CA LEU A 292 -6.95 -6.67 -24.51
C LEU A 292 -6.06 -7.92 -24.67
N SER A 293 -6.68 -9.08 -24.94
CA SER A 293 -6.03 -10.38 -25.13
C SER A 293 -5.67 -10.70 -26.59
N SER A 294 -5.95 -9.78 -27.53
CA SER A 294 -5.66 -9.95 -28.95
C SER A 294 -4.17 -10.20 -29.22
N GLU A 295 -3.85 -11.14 -30.12
CA GLU A 295 -2.48 -11.56 -30.48
C GLU A 295 -1.52 -10.39 -30.78
N ILE A 296 -2.04 -9.27 -31.30
CA ILE A 296 -1.24 -8.05 -31.58
C ILE A 296 -0.54 -7.51 -30.32
N TYR A 297 -1.09 -7.77 -29.14
CA TYR A 297 -0.57 -7.36 -27.84
C TYR A 297 0.35 -8.41 -27.20
N GLY A 298 0.68 -9.52 -27.88
CA GLY A 298 1.53 -10.60 -27.34
C GLY A 298 2.95 -10.17 -26.93
N GLY A 299 3.39 -9.00 -27.39
CA GLY A 299 4.63 -8.34 -26.98
C GLY A 299 4.55 -7.58 -25.66
N ILE A 300 3.37 -7.53 -25.03
CA ILE A 300 3.09 -6.88 -23.74
C ILE A 300 2.92 -7.97 -22.67
N ARG A 301 3.80 -7.94 -21.67
CA ARG A 301 3.91 -8.96 -20.61
C ARG A 301 3.95 -8.29 -19.25
N ASN A 302 2.98 -8.61 -18.40
CA ASN A 302 2.79 -7.97 -17.09
C ASN A 302 3.05 -8.99 -15.99
N TYR A 303 4.16 -8.82 -15.28
CA TYR A 303 4.58 -9.70 -14.17
C TYR A 303 3.89 -9.26 -12.88
N ILE A 304 3.19 -10.20 -12.26
CA ILE A 304 2.30 -9.99 -11.11
C ILE A 304 2.64 -11.01 -10.02
N PHE A 305 2.69 -10.55 -8.78
CA PHE A 305 2.64 -11.41 -7.59
C PHE A 305 1.22 -11.46 -7.03
N ASP A 306 0.83 -12.61 -6.50
CA ASP A 306 -0.47 -12.74 -5.84
C ASP A 306 -0.51 -11.97 -4.51
N GLU A 307 0.64 -11.78 -3.85
CA GLU A 307 0.75 -11.00 -2.62
C GLU A 307 0.78 -9.48 -2.85
N ASP A 308 0.91 -9.01 -4.10
CA ASP A 308 0.91 -7.60 -4.47
C ASP A 308 -0.51 -7.11 -4.80
N ALA A 309 -0.99 -6.11 -4.06
CA ALA A 309 -2.32 -5.54 -4.24
C ALA A 309 -2.42 -4.53 -5.39
N ILE A 310 -1.30 -3.97 -5.88
CA ILE A 310 -1.32 -2.87 -6.86
C ILE A 310 -1.77 -3.33 -8.26
N PRO A 311 -1.36 -4.51 -8.78
CA PRO A 311 -1.98 -5.13 -9.97
C PRO A 311 -3.47 -5.42 -9.85
N LYS A 312 -4.01 -5.33 -8.63
CA LYS A 312 -5.43 -5.59 -8.33
C LYS A 312 -6.25 -4.30 -8.28
N LEU A 313 -5.63 -3.14 -8.55
CA LEU A 313 -6.25 -1.82 -8.59
C LEU A 313 -6.10 -1.12 -9.95
N PRO A 314 -7.09 -0.35 -10.43
CA PRO A 314 -8.47 -0.27 -9.93
C PRO A 314 -9.19 -1.62 -9.99
N PRO A 315 -10.31 -1.78 -9.24
CA PRO A 315 -11.01 -3.06 -9.16
C PRO A 315 -11.46 -3.59 -10.53
N ALA A 316 -11.31 -4.90 -10.74
CA ALA A 316 -11.84 -5.59 -11.92
C ALA A 316 -13.37 -5.44 -12.04
N GLY A 317 -14.08 -5.24 -10.91
CA GLY A 317 -15.51 -4.91 -10.87
C GLY A 317 -15.89 -3.61 -11.59
N TRP A 318 -14.96 -2.68 -11.81
CA TRP A 318 -15.16 -1.50 -12.66
C TRP A 318 -14.86 -1.76 -14.16
N GLY A 319 -14.47 -3.00 -14.50
CA GLY A 319 -14.18 -3.48 -15.85
C GLY A 319 -12.73 -3.28 -16.32
N PHE A 320 -11.82 -2.86 -15.43
CA PHE A 320 -10.42 -2.58 -15.73
C PHE A 320 -9.54 -3.85 -15.81
N GLY A 321 -8.47 -3.77 -16.60
CA GLY A 321 -7.45 -4.79 -16.85
C GLY A 321 -6.17 -4.18 -17.47
N HIS A 322 -5.33 -5.06 -18.02
CA HIS A 322 -4.08 -4.73 -18.74
C HIS A 322 -4.18 -5.13 -20.21
N TYR A 323 -3.46 -4.45 -21.11
CA TYR A 323 -3.15 -5.03 -22.43
C TYR A 323 -2.17 -6.21 -22.29
N GLY A 324 -2.27 -7.20 -23.17
CA GLY A 324 -1.30 -8.27 -23.29
C GLY A 324 -1.55 -9.48 -22.38
N THR A 325 -0.48 -10.10 -21.93
CA THR A 325 -0.52 -11.29 -21.06
C THR A 325 -0.07 -10.96 -19.65
N ASP A 326 -0.95 -11.21 -18.68
CA ASP A 326 -0.60 -11.22 -17.26
C ASP A 326 0.08 -12.55 -16.92
N LEU A 327 1.24 -12.48 -16.26
CA LEU A 327 2.11 -13.60 -15.93
C LEU A 327 2.35 -13.63 -14.42
N ALA A 328 2.07 -14.76 -13.79
CA ALA A 328 2.50 -15.01 -12.42
C ALA A 328 4.04 -15.03 -12.37
N ALA A 329 4.63 -14.26 -11.46
CA ALA A 329 6.07 -14.14 -11.33
C ALA A 329 6.57 -14.89 -10.09
N GLY A 330 7.62 -15.71 -10.22
CA GLY A 330 8.24 -16.35 -9.06
C GLY A 330 7.41 -17.40 -8.35
N GLN A 331 6.37 -17.98 -8.96
CA GLN A 331 5.52 -18.97 -8.27
C GLN A 331 6.26 -20.30 -8.04
N ASP A 332 7.17 -20.69 -8.95
CA ASP A 332 8.00 -21.90 -8.83
C ASP A 332 9.39 -21.62 -8.21
N ALA A 333 9.65 -20.37 -7.79
CA ALA A 333 10.94 -19.96 -7.23
C ALA A 333 11.21 -20.57 -5.84
N ALA A 334 12.34 -21.28 -5.69
CA ALA A 334 12.74 -21.81 -4.40
C ALA A 334 13.16 -20.69 -3.43
N GLU A 335 12.69 -20.77 -2.17
CA GLU A 335 12.88 -19.72 -1.17
C GLU A 335 14.36 -19.37 -0.91
N GLU A 336 15.23 -20.38 -0.80
CA GLU A 336 16.65 -20.18 -0.52
C GLU A 336 17.34 -19.37 -1.64
N ASP A 337 16.93 -19.57 -2.89
CA ASP A 337 17.49 -18.90 -4.07
C ASP A 337 16.96 -17.46 -4.21
N VAL A 338 15.67 -17.22 -3.91
CA VAL A 338 15.11 -15.85 -3.83
C VAL A 338 15.83 -15.03 -2.75
N LEU A 339 16.07 -15.63 -1.58
CA LEU A 339 16.80 -14.99 -0.49
C LEU A 339 18.28 -14.77 -0.84
N ALA A 340 18.92 -15.68 -1.55
CA ALA A 340 20.27 -15.50 -2.07
C ALA A 340 20.36 -14.35 -3.09
N ALA A 341 19.40 -14.25 -4.01
CA ALA A 341 19.31 -13.15 -4.98
C ALA A 341 19.08 -11.79 -4.29
N LEU A 342 18.18 -11.70 -3.29
CA LEU A 342 18.01 -10.51 -2.45
C LEU A 342 19.29 -10.17 -1.66
N GLN A 343 20.05 -11.17 -1.21
CA GLN A 343 21.34 -10.96 -0.54
C GLN A 343 22.41 -10.43 -1.50
N ALA A 344 22.35 -10.81 -2.78
CA ALA A 344 23.24 -10.30 -3.82
C ALA A 344 22.96 -8.82 -4.18
N PHE A 345 21.69 -8.40 -4.21
CA PHE A 345 21.30 -6.98 -4.39
C PHE A 345 21.84 -6.07 -3.29
N GLY A 346 21.90 -6.55 -2.05
CA GLY A 346 22.54 -5.82 -0.96
C GLY A 346 21.97 -6.17 0.42
N LYS A 347 22.74 -5.88 1.46
CA LYS A 347 22.33 -6.13 2.85
C LYS A 347 21.10 -5.33 3.27
N ASN A 348 20.86 -4.17 2.65
CA ASN A 348 19.69 -3.33 2.94
C ASN A 348 18.42 -3.92 2.32
N ALA A 349 18.46 -4.33 1.05
CA ALA A 349 17.35 -5.04 0.39
C ALA A 349 17.00 -6.34 1.14
N TYR A 350 17.99 -7.21 1.38
CA TYR A 350 17.81 -8.44 2.15
C TYR A 350 17.19 -8.19 3.53
N LYS A 351 17.65 -7.19 4.28
CA LYS A 351 17.07 -6.84 5.59
C LYS A 351 15.67 -6.23 5.49
N ALA A 352 15.36 -5.46 4.45
CA ALA A 352 14.02 -4.91 4.27
C ALA A 352 12.98 -6.04 4.14
N PHE A 353 13.30 -7.09 3.37
CA PHE A 353 12.47 -8.30 3.29
C PHE A 353 12.54 -9.18 4.56
N THR A 354 13.73 -9.52 5.07
CA THR A 354 13.83 -10.51 6.17
C THR A 354 13.65 -9.98 7.60
N GLU A 355 13.79 -8.66 7.81
CA GLU A 355 13.61 -8.01 9.12
C GLU A 355 12.50 -6.95 9.12
N GLY A 356 12.27 -6.30 7.97
CA GLY A 356 11.19 -5.31 7.80
C GLY A 356 9.83 -5.94 7.50
N GLY A 357 9.81 -6.96 6.65
CA GLY A 357 8.62 -7.77 6.43
C GLY A 357 8.73 -8.73 5.24
N ASP A 358 8.52 -10.01 5.52
CA ASP A 358 8.36 -11.05 4.52
C ASP A 358 6.87 -11.39 4.43
N TYR A 359 6.23 -11.10 3.29
CA TYR A 359 4.81 -11.38 3.06
C TYR A 359 4.44 -12.88 3.19
N ARG A 360 5.42 -13.80 3.14
CA ARG A 360 5.24 -15.24 3.38
C ARG A 360 5.10 -15.58 4.87
N THR A 361 5.47 -14.65 5.75
CA THR A 361 5.24 -14.72 7.21
C THR A 361 3.88 -14.16 7.64
N PHE A 362 3.02 -13.75 6.68
CA PHE A 362 1.69 -13.23 6.95
C PHE A 362 0.88 -14.19 7.82
N ALA A 363 0.52 -13.74 9.01
CA ALA A 363 -0.29 -14.49 9.96
C ALA A 363 -1.63 -13.78 10.19
N TRP A 364 -2.69 -14.55 10.40
CA TRP A 364 -3.93 -13.99 10.91
C TRP A 364 -3.75 -13.59 12.37
N TYR A 365 -4.25 -12.43 12.76
CA TYR A 365 -4.22 -11.95 14.14
C TYR A 365 -5.62 -11.69 14.66
N THR A 366 -5.83 -12.10 15.90
CA THR A 366 -6.98 -11.72 16.72
C THR A 366 -6.49 -10.97 17.95
N PHE A 367 -7.39 -10.22 18.60
CA PHE A 367 -7.08 -9.58 19.86
C PHE A 367 -7.35 -10.57 21.01
N ASP A 368 -6.30 -11.00 21.72
CA ASP A 368 -6.48 -11.83 22.90
C ASP A 368 -6.86 -10.97 24.11
N LEU A 369 -8.07 -11.22 24.60
CA LEU A 369 -8.68 -10.48 25.70
C LEU A 369 -8.10 -10.89 27.07
N THR A 370 -7.43 -12.04 27.17
CA THR A 370 -6.63 -12.40 28.35
C THR A 370 -5.34 -11.60 28.36
N SER A 371 -4.43 -11.78 27.40
CA SER A 371 -3.11 -11.11 27.43
C SER A 371 -3.16 -9.61 27.13
N LEU A 372 -4.22 -9.12 26.48
CA LEU A 372 -4.29 -7.83 25.80
C LEU A 372 -3.26 -7.64 24.68
N GLU A 373 -2.76 -8.74 24.11
CA GLU A 373 -1.83 -8.70 22.99
C GLU A 373 -2.53 -9.19 21.70
N LEU A 374 -2.04 -8.70 20.57
CA LEU A 374 -2.45 -9.20 19.26
C LEU A 374 -1.75 -10.55 19.04
N VAL A 375 -2.52 -11.64 19.09
CA VAL A 375 -1.98 -13.00 19.02
C VAL A 375 -2.24 -13.64 17.65
N PRO A 376 -1.34 -14.51 17.16
CA PRO A 376 -1.62 -15.32 15.98
C PRO A 376 -2.84 -16.21 16.19
N ASP A 377 -3.88 -16.00 15.40
CA ASP A 377 -5.12 -16.75 15.47
C ASP A 377 -4.92 -18.17 14.91
N LYS A 378 -5.33 -19.16 15.70
CA LYS A 378 -5.25 -20.59 15.35
C LYS A 378 -6.64 -21.19 15.06
N ALA A 379 -7.73 -20.45 15.28
CA ALA A 379 -9.06 -20.86 14.88
C ALA A 379 -9.30 -20.60 13.38
N ALA A 380 -8.66 -19.57 12.81
CA ALA A 380 -8.68 -19.20 11.38
C ALA A 380 -7.92 -20.21 10.47
N HIS A 381 -8.03 -21.52 10.70
CA HIS A 381 -7.30 -22.58 10.00
C HIS A 381 -7.70 -22.81 8.52
N SER A 382 -8.72 -22.11 8.00
CA SER A 382 -8.82 -21.88 6.56
C SER A 382 -7.73 -20.87 6.17
N ALA A 383 -6.63 -21.36 5.58
CA ALA A 383 -5.50 -20.52 5.22
C ALA A 383 -5.97 -19.28 4.43
N ARG A 384 -5.53 -18.10 4.89
CA ARG A 384 -5.67 -16.82 4.20
C ARG A 384 -4.28 -16.23 4.09
N THR A 385 -3.66 -16.40 2.93
CA THR A 385 -2.39 -15.77 2.56
C THR A 385 -2.52 -14.26 2.50
N MET A 386 -1.38 -13.55 2.38
CA MET A 386 -1.36 -12.12 2.12
C MET A 386 -2.14 -11.77 0.83
N GLY A 387 -2.02 -12.59 -0.22
CA GLY A 387 -2.73 -12.38 -1.48
C GLY A 387 -4.24 -12.46 -1.35
N GLU A 388 -4.76 -13.51 -0.69
CA GLU A 388 -6.18 -13.69 -0.41
C GLU A 388 -6.74 -12.61 0.53
N PHE A 389 -5.93 -12.16 1.51
CA PHE A 389 -6.30 -11.06 2.41
C PHE A 389 -6.42 -9.73 1.66
N MET A 390 -5.54 -9.44 0.70
CA MET A 390 -5.65 -8.20 -0.08
C MET A 390 -6.72 -8.29 -1.17
N GLU A 391 -6.89 -9.45 -1.81
CA GLU A 391 -7.95 -9.67 -2.82
C GLU A 391 -9.33 -9.44 -2.27
N SER A 392 -9.65 -10.01 -1.10
CA SER A 392 -10.97 -9.89 -0.47
C SER A 392 -11.34 -8.46 -0.02
N ARG A 393 -10.45 -7.48 -0.21
CA ARG A 393 -10.61 -6.06 0.19
C ARG A 393 -10.73 -5.14 -1.02
N VAL A 394 -10.17 -5.51 -2.17
CA VAL A 394 -10.33 -4.79 -3.45
C VAL A 394 -11.81 -4.58 -3.84
N PRO A 395 -12.72 -5.56 -3.68
CA PRO A 395 -14.16 -5.36 -3.87
C PRO A 395 -14.77 -4.26 -3.00
N GLY A 396 -14.19 -3.93 -1.85
CA GLY A 396 -14.66 -2.84 -0.98
C GLY A 396 -14.74 -1.50 -1.71
N LEU A 397 -13.79 -1.21 -2.59
CA LEU A 397 -13.83 -0.01 -3.44
C LEU A 397 -14.98 -0.03 -4.45
N THR A 398 -15.38 -1.21 -4.96
CA THR A 398 -16.55 -1.36 -5.83
C THR A 398 -17.86 -1.35 -5.04
N ALA A 399 -17.89 -1.88 -3.82
CA ALA A 399 -19.07 -1.82 -2.94
C ALA A 399 -19.34 -0.38 -2.46
N GLY A 400 -18.29 0.36 -2.08
CA GLY A 400 -18.41 1.77 -1.69
C GLY A 400 -18.65 2.73 -2.86
N CYS A 401 -18.25 2.35 -4.08
CA CYS A 401 -18.45 3.11 -5.32
C CYS A 401 -18.74 2.15 -6.48
N ALA A 402 -20.01 1.93 -6.82
CA ALA A 402 -20.43 0.89 -7.78
C ALA A 402 -19.87 1.02 -9.21
N SER A 403 -19.28 2.17 -9.57
CA SER A 403 -18.47 2.30 -10.80
C SER A 403 -17.45 3.44 -10.68
N ASN A 404 -16.42 3.41 -11.53
CA ASN A 404 -15.48 4.52 -11.69
C ASN A 404 -16.16 5.84 -12.09
N ALA A 405 -17.31 5.79 -12.78
CA ALA A 405 -18.09 6.98 -13.11
C ALA A 405 -18.70 7.63 -11.85
N LEU A 406 -19.22 6.83 -10.90
CA LEU A 406 -19.74 7.33 -9.62
C LEU A 406 -18.61 7.82 -8.71
N TYR A 407 -17.50 7.08 -8.64
CA TYR A 407 -16.28 7.50 -7.93
C TYR A 407 -15.80 8.91 -8.36
N VAL A 408 -15.98 9.29 -9.62
CA VAL A 408 -15.77 10.67 -10.09
C VAL A 408 -16.94 11.59 -9.72
N SER A 409 -18.19 11.26 -10.09
CA SER A 409 -19.33 12.18 -9.95
C SER A 409 -19.75 12.47 -8.50
N GLU A 410 -19.39 11.60 -7.56
CA GLU A 410 -19.66 11.75 -6.13
C GLU A 410 -18.46 12.32 -5.36
N GLY A 411 -17.35 12.66 -6.06
CA GLY A 411 -16.20 13.36 -5.48
C GLY A 411 -15.17 12.50 -4.73
N TYR A 412 -15.30 11.17 -4.76
CA TYR A 412 -14.31 10.27 -4.14
C TYR A 412 -12.94 10.38 -4.80
N GLN A 413 -12.90 10.55 -6.13
CA GLN A 413 -11.65 10.79 -6.86
C GLN A 413 -10.87 11.98 -6.30
N GLU A 414 -11.52 13.12 -6.10
CA GLU A 414 -10.91 14.35 -5.59
C GLU A 414 -10.32 14.13 -4.20
N THR A 415 -11.11 13.57 -3.28
CA THR A 415 -10.67 13.23 -1.92
C THR A 415 -9.48 12.26 -1.92
N MET A 416 -9.49 11.21 -2.74
CA MET A 416 -8.42 10.22 -2.78
C MET A 416 -7.15 10.71 -3.50
N VAL A 417 -7.29 11.57 -4.53
CA VAL A 417 -6.16 12.30 -5.14
C VAL A 417 -5.50 13.18 -4.07
N HIS A 418 -6.27 13.89 -3.23
CA HIS A 418 -5.68 14.67 -2.14
C HIS A 418 -5.05 13.79 -1.04
N ALA A 419 -5.63 12.63 -0.71
CA ALA A 419 -5.05 11.67 0.25
C ALA A 419 -3.69 11.14 -0.20
N ALA A 420 -3.60 10.72 -1.46
CA ALA A 420 -2.38 10.18 -2.04
C ALA A 420 -1.32 11.26 -2.32
N GLY A 421 -1.73 12.50 -2.63
CA GLY A 421 -0.82 13.64 -2.71
C GLY A 421 -0.21 13.99 -1.34
N LEU A 422 -1.02 14.00 -0.28
CA LEU A 422 -0.54 14.17 1.09
C LEU A 422 0.43 13.04 1.49
N ALA A 423 0.05 11.77 1.25
CA ALA A 423 0.92 10.63 1.54
C ALA A 423 2.25 10.72 0.76
N GLY A 424 2.21 11.06 -0.54
CA GLY A 424 3.41 11.25 -1.37
C GLY A 424 4.32 12.39 -0.93
N LEU A 425 3.78 13.41 -0.23
CA LEU A 425 4.56 14.45 0.44
C LEU A 425 5.16 13.97 1.76
N LEU A 426 4.37 13.29 2.60
CA LEU A 426 4.81 12.83 3.93
C LEU A 426 5.84 11.70 3.86
N LEU A 427 5.76 10.83 2.85
CA LEU A 427 6.80 9.83 2.54
C LEU A 427 8.15 10.45 2.13
N GLY A 428 8.17 11.75 1.77
CA GLY A 428 9.40 12.50 1.53
C GLY A 428 10.09 13.03 2.78
N LEU A 429 9.50 12.85 3.97
CA LEU A 429 10.08 13.25 5.26
C LEU A 429 10.91 12.11 5.86
N PRO A 430 11.97 12.42 6.66
CA PRO A 430 12.63 11.40 7.47
C PRO A 430 11.64 10.71 8.41
N SER A 431 11.75 9.37 8.58
CA SER A 431 10.82 8.54 9.37
C SER A 431 10.50 9.14 10.75
N ASP A 432 11.54 9.60 11.43
CA ASP A 432 11.51 10.11 12.80
C ASP A 432 10.76 11.45 12.93
N SER A 433 10.37 12.07 11.81
CA SER A 433 9.54 13.27 11.78
C SER A 433 8.09 12.97 12.18
N VAL A 434 7.59 11.79 11.84
CA VAL A 434 6.23 11.34 12.13
C VAL A 434 6.15 10.84 13.55
N GLN A 435 5.58 11.67 14.41
CA GLN A 435 5.20 11.33 15.77
C GLN A 435 3.75 11.71 15.93
N ALA A 436 2.92 10.71 16.18
CA ALA A 436 1.52 10.80 16.54
C ALA A 436 1.31 9.82 17.69
N GLU A 437 0.47 10.16 18.66
CA GLU A 437 0.16 9.25 19.75
C GLU A 437 -1.01 8.35 19.35
N ALA A 438 -1.05 7.11 19.83
CA ALA A 438 -2.22 6.26 19.58
C ALA A 438 -3.52 6.90 20.12
N ALA A 439 -3.39 7.78 21.13
CA ALA A 439 -4.48 8.61 21.67
C ALA A 439 -5.20 9.43 20.59
N ASP A 440 -4.47 10.06 19.66
CA ASP A 440 -5.03 10.83 18.54
C ASP A 440 -6.02 9.98 17.70
N PHE A 441 -5.81 8.66 17.63
CA PHE A 441 -6.56 7.76 16.78
C PHE A 441 -7.61 6.90 17.50
N VAL A 442 -7.63 6.82 18.84
CA VAL A 442 -8.60 5.98 19.59
C VAL A 442 -10.03 6.38 19.28
N ARG A 443 -10.36 7.66 19.48
CA ARG A 443 -11.71 8.21 19.30
C ARG A 443 -12.22 8.08 17.85
N PRO A 444 -11.48 8.53 16.80
CA PRO A 444 -11.93 8.35 15.43
C PRO A 444 -11.98 6.89 14.99
N ALA A 445 -11.10 5.99 15.48
CA ALA A 445 -11.17 4.56 15.12
C ALA A 445 -12.44 3.88 15.68
N VAL A 446 -12.83 4.18 16.92
CA VAL A 446 -14.08 3.68 17.52
C VAL A 446 -15.29 4.20 16.75
N LEU A 447 -15.35 5.51 16.47
CA LEU A 447 -16.47 6.13 15.77
C LEU A 447 -16.55 5.70 14.29
N LEU A 448 -15.41 5.48 13.62
CA LEU A 448 -15.31 4.87 12.29
C LEU A 448 -15.96 3.48 12.26
N VAL A 449 -15.59 2.60 13.21
CA VAL A 449 -16.14 1.23 13.29
C VAL A 449 -17.63 1.26 13.60
N LEU A 450 -18.09 2.09 14.55
CA LEU A 450 -19.51 2.18 14.90
C LEU A 450 -20.35 2.80 13.78
N SER A 451 -19.87 3.86 13.12
CA SER A 451 -20.53 4.48 11.94
C SER A 451 -20.68 3.47 10.80
N TYR A 452 -19.61 2.75 10.46
CA TYR A 452 -19.66 1.74 9.40
C TYR A 452 -20.52 0.54 9.78
N ALA A 453 -20.43 0.05 11.03
CA ALA A 453 -21.26 -1.05 11.49
C ALA A 453 -22.74 -0.67 11.46
N ALA A 454 -23.12 0.53 11.93
CA ALA A 454 -24.50 0.98 11.85
C ALA A 454 -25.00 1.14 10.40
N GLU A 455 -24.16 1.60 9.47
CA GLU A 455 -24.46 1.62 8.02
C GLU A 455 -24.76 0.18 7.52
N ARG A 456 -23.86 -0.78 7.79
CA ARG A 456 -24.01 -2.17 7.31
C ARG A 456 -25.12 -2.96 8.00
N MET A 457 -25.40 -2.70 9.28
CA MET A 457 -26.52 -3.35 9.99
C MET A 457 -27.88 -2.90 9.42
N GLN A 458 -28.01 -1.64 9.00
CA GLN A 458 -29.19 -1.15 8.27
C GLN A 458 -29.27 -1.75 6.85
N GLU A 459 -28.16 -1.72 6.09
CA GLU A 459 -28.11 -2.18 4.69
C GLU A 459 -28.29 -3.70 4.52
N GLU A 460 -27.72 -4.52 5.41
CA GLU A 460 -27.67 -5.99 5.27
C GLU A 460 -28.63 -6.73 6.20
N ARG A 461 -28.72 -6.31 7.47
CA ARG A 461 -29.41 -7.04 8.54
C ARG A 461 -30.76 -6.42 8.93
N GLY A 462 -31.11 -5.26 8.37
CA GLY A 462 -32.45 -4.68 8.44
C GLY A 462 -32.74 -3.87 9.70
N ALA A 463 -31.72 -3.33 10.38
CA ALA A 463 -31.92 -2.34 11.44
C ALA A 463 -32.74 -1.15 10.92
N GLN A 464 -33.65 -0.60 11.75
CA GLN A 464 -34.56 0.47 11.35
C GLN A 464 -33.93 1.87 11.44
N ASP A 465 -32.91 2.06 12.29
CA ASP A 465 -32.16 3.31 12.45
C ASP A 465 -30.70 3.10 12.94
N GLU A 466 -29.96 4.20 13.14
CA GLU A 466 -28.56 4.17 13.59
C GLU A 466 -28.42 3.58 15.01
N THR A 467 -29.41 3.71 15.89
CA THR A 467 -29.36 3.21 17.28
C THR A 467 -29.56 1.71 17.33
N GLU A 468 -30.52 1.17 16.58
CA GLU A 468 -30.63 -0.29 16.38
C GLU A 468 -29.38 -0.83 15.68
N GLY A 469 -28.85 -0.12 14.68
CA GLY A 469 -27.60 -0.45 14.01
C GLY A 469 -26.39 -0.52 14.95
N VAL A 470 -26.22 0.46 15.85
CA VAL A 470 -25.20 0.43 16.92
C VAL A 470 -25.47 -0.68 17.94
N THR A 471 -26.73 -0.93 18.30
CA THR A 471 -27.11 -2.01 19.22
C THR A 471 -26.67 -3.36 18.65
N MET A 472 -27.02 -3.66 17.40
CA MET A 472 -26.61 -4.87 16.68
C MET A 472 -25.10 -4.93 16.47
N ALA A 473 -24.43 -3.78 16.25
CA ALA A 473 -22.99 -3.72 16.19
C ALA A 473 -22.32 -4.13 17.51
N LEU A 474 -22.94 -3.86 18.66
CA LEU A 474 -22.47 -4.27 19.99
C LEU A 474 -22.83 -5.73 20.32
N GLU A 475 -24.00 -6.24 19.86
CA GLU A 475 -24.39 -7.66 20.00
C GLU A 475 -23.29 -8.59 19.47
N ASP A 476 -22.83 -8.34 18.24
CA ASP A 476 -21.83 -9.15 17.54
C ASP A 476 -20.55 -9.34 18.37
N VAL A 477 -20.14 -8.29 19.09
CA VAL A 477 -18.87 -8.30 19.84
C VAL A 477 -19.09 -8.83 21.27
N LEU A 478 -20.27 -8.62 21.87
CA LEU A 478 -20.69 -9.31 23.09
C LEU A 478 -20.84 -10.83 22.89
N ALA A 479 -21.36 -11.25 21.72
CA ALA A 479 -21.45 -12.66 21.34
C ALA A 479 -20.07 -13.27 21.14
N TRP A 480 -19.16 -12.54 20.48
CA TRP A 480 -17.74 -12.90 20.35
C TRP A 480 -17.02 -13.00 21.71
N LEU A 481 -17.24 -12.07 22.65
CA LEU A 481 -16.66 -12.13 24.00
C LEU A 481 -17.16 -13.33 24.82
N SER A 482 -18.45 -13.62 24.75
CA SER A 482 -19.13 -14.50 25.71
C SER A 482 -19.39 -15.92 25.19
N GLY A 483 -19.25 -16.14 23.89
CA GLY A 483 -19.67 -17.38 23.23
C GLY A 483 -21.18 -17.64 23.29
N ARG A 484 -21.99 -16.64 23.67
CA ARG A 484 -23.46 -16.71 23.75
C ARG A 484 -24.07 -16.13 22.47
N ASP A 485 -25.22 -16.68 22.05
CA ASP A 485 -26.12 -16.02 21.10
C ASP A 485 -26.82 -14.85 21.81
N ILE A 486 -26.78 -13.64 21.23
CA ILE A 486 -27.22 -12.39 21.86
C ILE A 486 -28.10 -11.61 20.88
N ARG A 487 -29.27 -11.18 21.37
CA ARG A 487 -30.40 -10.71 20.56
C ARG A 487 -31.24 -9.69 21.33
N HIS A 488 -31.08 -8.40 21.03
CA HIS A 488 -31.63 -7.26 21.76
C HIS A 488 -33.16 -7.26 21.88
N GLU A 489 -33.88 -7.97 21.00
CA GLU A 489 -35.34 -8.16 21.12
C GLU A 489 -35.73 -9.01 22.34
N SER A 490 -34.75 -9.66 22.98
CA SER A 490 -34.90 -10.55 24.13
C SER A 490 -33.83 -10.38 25.22
N PHE A 491 -32.71 -9.74 24.91
CA PHE A 491 -31.57 -9.53 25.80
C PHE A 491 -31.76 -8.24 26.61
N THR A 492 -31.88 -8.38 27.93
CA THR A 492 -32.17 -7.27 28.84
C THR A 492 -30.92 -6.66 29.45
N VAL A 493 -31.07 -5.51 30.12
CA VAL A 493 -29.98 -4.88 30.87
C VAL A 493 -29.48 -5.78 32.02
N ASP A 494 -30.30 -6.64 32.63
CA ASP A 494 -29.82 -7.65 33.59
C ASP A 494 -29.00 -8.78 32.94
N ASP A 495 -29.35 -9.21 31.72
CA ASP A 495 -28.58 -10.20 30.97
C ASP A 495 -27.24 -9.63 30.50
N PHE A 496 -27.23 -8.36 30.08
CA PHE A 496 -26.00 -7.62 29.80
C PHE A 496 -25.09 -7.55 31.03
N LEU A 497 -25.64 -7.13 32.17
CA LEU A 497 -24.89 -7.04 33.44
C LEU A 497 -24.41 -8.40 33.93
N GLU A 498 -25.11 -9.49 33.61
CA GLU A 498 -24.61 -10.85 33.85
C GLU A 498 -23.41 -11.18 32.97
N VAL A 499 -23.54 -11.04 31.65
CA VAL A 499 -22.48 -11.37 30.69
C VAL A 499 -21.20 -10.62 31.04
N LEU A 500 -21.33 -9.32 31.33
CA LEU A 500 -20.20 -8.49 31.74
C LEU A 500 -19.63 -8.89 33.11
N ALA A 501 -20.46 -9.18 34.11
CA ALA A 501 -19.96 -9.55 35.43
C ALA A 501 -19.24 -10.90 35.42
N VAL A 502 -19.76 -11.88 34.65
CA VAL A 502 -19.12 -13.18 34.41
C VAL A 502 -17.77 -12.96 33.72
N TRP A 503 -17.77 -12.24 32.59
CA TRP A 503 -16.57 -11.97 31.82
C TRP A 503 -15.49 -11.27 32.66
N LEU A 504 -15.84 -10.21 33.39
CA LEU A 504 -14.92 -9.50 34.31
C LEU A 504 -14.39 -10.39 35.43
N THR A 505 -15.21 -11.31 35.95
CA THR A 505 -14.79 -12.22 37.03
C THR A 505 -13.84 -13.30 36.52
N GLU A 506 -14.08 -13.83 35.32
CA GLU A 506 -13.21 -14.83 34.68
C GLU A 506 -11.84 -14.26 34.33
N HIS A 507 -11.78 -12.99 33.90
CA HIS A 507 -10.56 -12.30 33.47
C HIS A 507 -9.98 -11.37 34.56
N GLU A 508 -10.40 -11.47 35.83
CA GLU A 508 -10.03 -10.48 36.87
C GLU A 508 -8.51 -10.37 37.09
N THR A 509 -7.79 -11.48 37.00
CA THR A 509 -6.33 -11.56 37.12
C THR A 509 -5.59 -11.15 35.85
N ASP A 510 -6.32 -11.09 34.74
CA ASP A 510 -5.76 -10.92 33.42
C ASP A 510 -5.62 -9.42 33.14
N PRO A 511 -4.66 -9.03 32.28
CA PRO A 511 -4.48 -7.65 31.86
C PRO A 511 -5.78 -6.89 31.52
N LEU A 512 -6.76 -7.46 30.79
CA LEU A 512 -7.99 -6.73 30.44
C LEU A 512 -8.95 -6.58 31.61
N GLY A 513 -9.26 -7.66 32.33
CA GLY A 513 -10.14 -7.55 33.50
C GLY A 513 -9.53 -6.61 34.53
N THR A 514 -8.20 -6.65 34.72
CA THR A 514 -7.47 -5.66 35.52
C THR A 514 -7.70 -4.23 35.01
N ALA A 515 -7.44 -3.95 33.73
CA ALA A 515 -7.62 -2.60 33.16
C ALA A 515 -9.07 -2.12 33.22
N ALA A 516 -10.05 -3.02 33.04
CA ALA A 516 -11.47 -2.73 33.17
C ALA A 516 -11.87 -2.45 34.62
N PHE A 517 -11.43 -3.27 35.60
CA PHE A 517 -11.63 -2.99 37.02
C PHE A 517 -10.97 -1.68 37.47
N ASP A 518 -9.79 -1.36 36.94
CA ASP A 518 -9.08 -0.12 37.23
C ASP A 518 -9.82 1.09 36.63
N ALA A 519 -10.39 0.97 35.42
CA ALA A 519 -11.27 1.98 34.83
C ALA A 519 -12.59 2.16 35.60
N LEU A 520 -13.26 1.05 35.94
CA LEU A 520 -14.46 1.01 36.80
C LEU A 520 -14.25 1.68 38.16
N THR A 521 -13.04 1.52 38.72
CA THR A 521 -12.65 2.18 39.97
C THR A 521 -12.33 3.66 39.74
N GLY A 522 -11.56 3.99 38.70
CA GLY A 522 -11.09 5.35 38.41
C GLY A 522 -12.17 6.33 37.94
N ALA A 523 -13.28 5.83 37.40
CA ALA A 523 -14.42 6.66 37.01
C ALA A 523 -15.31 7.11 38.17
N ILE A 524 -15.20 6.46 39.34
CA ILE A 524 -15.99 6.84 40.51
C ILE A 524 -15.42 8.16 41.05
N PRO A 525 -16.20 9.26 41.07
CA PRO A 525 -15.72 10.52 41.60
C PRO A 525 -15.25 10.35 43.06
N GLU A 526 -14.18 11.03 43.46
CA GLU A 526 -13.62 10.90 44.83
C GLU A 526 -14.68 11.15 45.92
N LYS A 527 -15.57 12.14 45.68
CA LYS A 527 -16.78 12.45 46.45
C LYS A 527 -17.75 11.27 46.68
N ALA A 528 -17.73 10.26 45.81
CA ALA A 528 -18.57 9.06 45.86
C ALA A 528 -17.84 7.79 46.31
N ALA A 529 -16.50 7.75 46.31
CA ALA A 529 -15.72 6.55 46.64
C ALA A 529 -16.04 5.99 48.04
N GLY A 530 -16.25 6.86 49.04
CA GLY A 530 -16.68 6.47 50.39
C GLY A 530 -18.09 5.87 50.45
N ILE A 531 -18.99 6.29 49.54
CA ILE A 531 -20.34 5.72 49.41
C ILE A 531 -20.25 4.32 48.78
N VAL A 532 -19.47 4.17 47.70
CA VAL A 532 -19.25 2.87 47.04
C VAL A 532 -18.63 1.86 48.00
N SER A 533 -17.57 2.23 48.74
CA SER A 533 -16.99 1.40 49.81
C SER A 533 -18.03 1.01 50.87
N SER A 534 -18.85 1.96 51.35
CA SER A 534 -19.85 1.70 52.39
C SER A 534 -20.98 0.77 51.96
N PHE A 535 -21.45 0.86 50.71
CA PHE A 535 -22.56 0.05 50.20
C PHE A 535 -22.10 -1.27 49.58
N LEU A 536 -21.15 -1.24 48.63
CA LEU A 536 -20.68 -2.45 47.95
C LEU A 536 -19.73 -3.29 48.82
N GLY A 537 -19.08 -2.69 49.82
CA GLY A 537 -18.23 -3.41 50.76
C GLY A 537 -18.95 -4.53 51.50
N GLY A 538 -20.29 -4.47 51.63
CA GLY A 538 -21.08 -5.56 52.22
C GLY A 538 -20.95 -6.92 51.51
N PHE A 539 -20.53 -6.92 50.23
CA PHE A 539 -20.23 -8.12 49.44
C PHE A 539 -18.83 -8.67 49.69
N HIS A 540 -17.90 -7.88 50.25
CA HIS A 540 -16.57 -8.33 50.63
C HIS A 540 -16.59 -8.90 52.06
N LYS A 541 -16.20 -10.17 52.23
CA LYS A 541 -16.30 -10.88 53.53
C LYS A 541 -15.55 -10.21 54.69
N ASP A 542 -14.37 -9.65 54.42
CA ASP A 542 -13.52 -9.01 55.43
C ASP A 542 -13.95 -7.56 55.79
N ASN A 543 -15.00 -7.03 55.15
CA ASN A 543 -15.45 -5.66 55.38
C ASN A 543 -16.18 -5.50 56.72
N SER A 544 -15.83 -4.46 57.48
CA SER A 544 -16.50 -4.15 58.74
C SER A 544 -16.52 -2.66 59.06
N VAL A 545 -17.43 -2.24 59.96
CA VAL A 545 -17.55 -0.85 60.44
C VAL A 545 -16.25 -0.33 61.08
N PHE A 546 -15.36 -1.21 61.55
CA PHE A 546 -14.07 -0.87 62.16
C PHE A 546 -12.86 -1.03 61.22
N SER A 547 -13.08 -1.61 60.03
CA SER A 547 -12.07 -1.83 58.99
C SER A 547 -12.79 -1.93 57.64
N PRO A 548 -13.20 -0.80 57.05
CA PRO A 548 -13.86 -0.79 55.75
C PRO A 548 -12.86 -1.13 54.63
N VAL A 549 -13.31 -1.87 53.62
CA VAL A 549 -12.49 -2.18 52.43
C VAL A 549 -12.42 -0.99 51.46
N SER A 550 -11.43 -0.97 50.55
CA SER A 550 -11.35 0.09 49.55
C SER A 550 -12.53 0.05 48.57
N ALA A 551 -12.77 1.15 47.85
CA ALA A 551 -13.78 1.15 46.78
C ALA A 551 -13.45 0.08 45.71
N ALA A 552 -12.18 -0.09 45.35
CA ALA A 552 -11.74 -1.11 44.39
C ALA A 552 -12.09 -2.54 44.84
N ASP A 553 -11.77 -2.88 46.09
CA ASP A 553 -12.05 -4.21 46.67
C ASP A 553 -13.56 -4.46 46.79
N ALA A 554 -14.33 -3.42 47.14
CA ALA A 554 -15.78 -3.45 47.19
C ALA A 554 -16.41 -3.70 45.81
N ILE A 555 -15.90 -3.04 44.76
CA ILE A 555 -16.34 -3.23 43.37
C ILE A 555 -16.00 -4.64 42.87
N ARG A 556 -14.77 -5.12 43.11
CA ARG A 556 -14.33 -6.48 42.74
C ARG A 556 -15.17 -7.56 43.43
N ALA A 557 -15.40 -7.45 44.74
CA ALA A 557 -16.28 -8.37 45.47
C ALA A 557 -17.74 -8.30 45.00
N TYR A 558 -18.25 -7.12 44.67
CA TYR A 558 -19.60 -6.94 44.13
C TYR A 558 -19.76 -7.55 42.74
N ILE A 559 -18.80 -7.36 41.82
CA ILE A 559 -18.86 -7.91 40.46
C ILE A 559 -18.77 -9.45 40.48
N ARG A 560 -17.88 -10.02 41.32
CA ARG A 560 -17.89 -11.47 41.60
C ARG A 560 -19.25 -11.97 42.08
N ALA A 561 -19.94 -11.18 42.91
CA ALA A 561 -21.27 -11.52 43.40
C ALA A 561 -22.36 -11.39 42.32
N CYS A 562 -22.27 -10.42 41.40
CA CYS A 562 -23.16 -10.28 40.25
C CYS A 562 -23.04 -11.44 39.23
N ALA A 563 -21.89 -12.10 39.19
CA ALA A 563 -21.63 -13.30 38.40
C ALA A 563 -22.06 -14.60 39.13
N ASN A 564 -21.55 -14.82 40.34
CA ASN A 564 -21.59 -16.13 41.02
C ASN A 564 -22.53 -16.20 42.23
N GLY A 565 -23.10 -15.07 42.66
CA GLY A 565 -23.72 -14.90 43.97
C GLY A 565 -22.69 -14.50 45.03
N PRO A 566 -23.11 -13.85 46.15
CA PRO A 566 -22.16 -13.38 47.16
C PRO A 566 -21.41 -14.51 47.88
N ASP A 567 -20.19 -14.21 48.33
CA ASP A 567 -19.42 -15.07 49.24
C ASP A 567 -20.27 -15.38 50.50
N PRO A 568 -20.50 -16.66 50.86
CA PRO A 568 -21.38 -17.03 51.98
C PRO A 568 -21.02 -16.43 53.34
N ASP A 569 -19.76 -16.03 53.53
CA ASP A 569 -19.27 -15.40 54.77
C ASP A 569 -19.42 -13.86 54.76
N CYS A 570 -19.86 -13.25 53.65
CA CYS A 570 -20.09 -11.80 53.58
C CYS A 570 -21.41 -11.37 54.23
N SER A 571 -21.50 -10.09 54.61
CA SER A 571 -22.67 -9.57 55.33
C SER A 571 -23.93 -9.50 54.46
N MET A 572 -23.79 -9.41 53.13
CA MET A 572 -24.90 -9.40 52.18
C MET A 572 -25.47 -10.78 51.82
N ALA A 573 -24.77 -11.89 52.09
CA ALA A 573 -25.16 -13.24 51.64
C ALA A 573 -26.55 -13.72 52.13
N LYS A 574 -27.06 -13.15 53.22
CA LYS A 574 -28.41 -13.45 53.75
C LYS A 574 -29.52 -12.55 53.19
N SER A 575 -29.14 -11.39 52.64
CA SER A 575 -30.05 -10.39 52.08
C SER A 575 -30.17 -10.55 50.55
N CYS A 576 -29.09 -10.98 49.90
CA CYS A 576 -28.98 -11.21 48.47
C CYS A 576 -28.43 -12.63 48.21
N PRO A 577 -29.24 -13.70 48.34
CA PRO A 577 -28.73 -15.08 48.29
C PRO A 577 -28.31 -15.57 46.90
N THR A 578 -28.59 -14.83 45.81
CA THR A 578 -28.23 -15.23 44.43
C THR A 578 -27.49 -14.13 43.66
N ALA A 579 -26.90 -14.49 42.51
CA ALA A 579 -26.27 -13.55 41.58
C ALA A 579 -27.24 -12.45 41.10
N LYS A 580 -28.50 -12.81 40.81
CA LYS A 580 -29.54 -11.86 40.41
C LYS A 580 -29.97 -10.94 41.56
N ASP A 581 -29.93 -11.41 42.81
CA ASP A 581 -30.15 -10.54 43.98
C ASP A 581 -28.98 -9.58 44.22
N ALA A 582 -27.75 -9.97 43.86
CA ALA A 582 -26.59 -9.09 43.88
C ALA A 582 -26.72 -8.00 42.79
N ARG A 583 -26.95 -8.38 41.53
CA ARG A 583 -27.24 -7.43 40.43
C ARG A 583 -28.41 -6.49 40.77
N SER A 584 -29.42 -7.00 41.49
CA SER A 584 -30.57 -6.21 41.95
C SER A 584 -30.22 -5.05 42.90
N ILE A 585 -29.04 -5.03 43.51
CA ILE A 585 -28.56 -3.89 44.29
C ILE A 585 -28.11 -2.73 43.38
N LEU A 586 -27.68 -2.98 42.14
CA LEU A 586 -27.35 -1.90 41.18
C LEU A 586 -28.58 -1.03 40.90
N TYR A 587 -29.77 -1.63 40.84
CA TYR A 587 -31.04 -0.94 40.62
C TYR A 587 -31.47 -0.05 41.81
N THR A 588 -30.87 -0.29 42.99
CA THR A 588 -31.15 0.46 44.22
C THR A 588 -30.06 1.49 44.54
N VAL A 589 -28.78 1.15 44.29
CA VAL A 589 -27.59 1.96 44.64
C VAL A 589 -27.04 2.71 43.43
N GLY A 590 -27.19 2.17 42.22
CA GLY A 590 -26.77 2.81 40.96
C GLY A 590 -27.34 4.22 40.80
N PRO A 591 -28.67 4.45 40.94
CA PRO A 591 -29.24 5.80 40.89
C PRO A 591 -28.69 6.76 41.97
N LEU A 592 -28.20 6.25 43.10
CA LEU A 592 -27.57 7.07 44.16
C LEU A 592 -26.11 7.43 43.82
N VAL A 593 -25.38 6.53 43.15
CA VAL A 593 -24.01 6.78 42.66
C VAL A 593 -24.03 7.68 41.42
N LEU A 594 -24.97 7.42 40.49
CA LEU A 594 -25.20 8.23 39.30
C LEU A 594 -25.68 9.65 39.63
N ALA A 595 -26.31 9.90 40.78
CA ALA A 595 -26.62 11.26 41.25
C ALA A 595 -25.38 12.14 41.54
N PHE A 596 -24.16 11.58 41.43
CA PHE A 596 -22.90 12.33 41.46
C PHE A 596 -22.32 12.61 40.07
N THR A 597 -23.03 12.22 39.00
CA THR A 597 -22.68 12.35 37.58
C THR A 597 -23.87 12.93 36.80
N ASP A 598 -23.64 13.61 35.67
CA ASP A 598 -24.71 14.26 34.91
C ASP A 598 -25.38 13.29 33.91
N LEU A 599 -25.80 12.10 34.37
CA LEU A 599 -26.20 10.97 33.54
C LEU A 599 -27.60 10.41 33.90
N GLU A 600 -28.54 10.42 32.95
CA GLU A 600 -29.95 10.04 33.15
C GLU A 600 -30.22 8.51 33.17
N ILE A 601 -29.17 7.69 33.04
CA ILE A 601 -29.16 6.20 33.09
C ILE A 601 -29.91 5.65 34.32
N GLY A 602 -30.01 6.45 35.39
CA GLY A 602 -30.70 6.10 36.61
C GLY A 602 -32.17 5.71 36.44
N ASP A 603 -32.84 6.04 35.33
CA ASP A 603 -34.22 5.57 35.07
C ASP A 603 -34.29 4.14 34.49
N ILE A 604 -33.44 3.77 33.53
CA ILE A 604 -33.33 2.38 33.02
C ILE A 604 -33.01 1.40 34.16
N LEU A 605 -32.19 1.83 35.12
CA LEU A 605 -31.84 1.04 36.28
C LEU A 605 -32.97 0.92 37.32
N LYS A 606 -34.08 1.68 37.23
CA LYS A 606 -35.16 1.60 38.24
C LYS A 606 -36.11 0.41 38.03
N ASP A 607 -36.45 0.05 36.79
CA ASP A 607 -37.27 -1.17 36.54
C ASP A 607 -36.41 -2.43 36.42
N LYS A 608 -35.53 -2.62 37.43
CA LYS A 608 -34.76 -3.84 37.67
C LYS A 608 -34.00 -4.42 36.48
N GLY A 609 -33.58 -3.57 35.55
CA GLY A 609 -32.88 -3.98 34.33
C GLY A 609 -33.70 -4.88 33.40
N THR A 610 -35.03 -4.94 33.51
CA THR A 610 -35.88 -5.69 32.57
C THR A 610 -36.16 -4.94 31.26
N HIS A 611 -35.65 -3.71 31.12
CA HIS A 611 -35.58 -3.00 29.85
C HIS A 611 -34.74 -3.79 28.81
N PRO A 612 -35.13 -3.78 27.52
CA PRO A 612 -34.29 -4.24 26.42
C PRO A 612 -32.93 -3.53 26.40
N PHE A 613 -31.89 -4.22 25.95
CA PHE A 613 -30.55 -3.63 25.83
C PHE A 613 -30.51 -2.42 24.89
N GLY A 614 -31.34 -2.37 23.84
CA GLY A 614 -31.46 -1.21 22.93
C GLY A 614 -31.87 0.09 23.62
N GLU A 615 -32.79 0.04 24.60
CA GLU A 615 -33.21 1.24 25.37
C GLU A 615 -32.05 1.80 26.22
N ALA A 616 -31.08 0.96 26.60
CA ALA A 616 -29.84 1.44 27.21
C ALA A 616 -28.94 2.12 26.17
N VAL A 617 -28.81 1.56 24.96
CA VAL A 617 -28.03 2.19 23.87
C VAL A 617 -28.63 3.55 23.51
N GLU A 618 -29.95 3.71 23.43
CA GLU A 618 -30.63 5.01 23.22
C GLU A 618 -30.20 6.09 24.22
N THR A 619 -30.04 5.74 25.50
CA THR A 619 -29.64 6.69 26.55
C THR A 619 -28.13 6.98 26.54
N PHE A 620 -27.31 6.05 26.03
CA PHE A 620 -25.86 6.19 26.00
C PHE A 620 -25.30 6.79 24.72
N LEU A 621 -25.97 6.59 23.59
CA LEU A 621 -25.51 7.06 22.29
C LEU A 621 -25.28 8.58 22.28
N PRO A 622 -26.19 9.45 22.80
CA PRO A 622 -25.97 10.90 22.88
C PRO A 622 -24.71 11.33 23.66
N LEU A 623 -24.20 10.48 24.55
CA LEU A 623 -22.95 10.72 25.28
C LEU A 623 -21.73 10.42 24.42
N LEU A 624 -21.77 9.34 23.61
CA LEU A 624 -20.72 9.03 22.63
C LEU A 624 -20.71 10.04 21.47
N LEU A 625 -21.85 10.66 21.18
CA LEU A 625 -21.98 11.78 20.25
C LEU A 625 -21.58 13.14 20.84
N LYS A 626 -20.99 13.18 22.04
CA LYS A 626 -20.50 14.40 22.67
C LYS A 626 -19.00 14.59 22.43
N ALA A 627 -18.58 15.85 22.30
CA ALA A 627 -17.19 16.29 22.37
C ALA A 627 -17.08 17.51 23.31
N THR A 628 -15.91 17.68 23.91
CA THR A 628 -15.56 18.87 24.69
C THR A 628 -14.21 19.40 24.19
N ASP A 629 -14.13 20.68 23.83
CA ASP A 629 -12.86 21.28 23.37
C ASP A 629 -11.92 21.64 24.53
N GLU A 630 -10.69 22.05 24.22
CA GLU A 630 -9.70 22.49 25.22
C GLU A 630 -10.17 23.66 26.12
N ALA A 631 -11.16 24.43 25.67
CA ALA A 631 -11.76 25.54 26.40
C ALA A 631 -13.01 25.13 27.22
N GLY A 632 -13.41 23.86 27.17
CA GLY A 632 -14.57 23.32 27.87
C GLY A 632 -15.91 23.53 27.17
N ASN A 633 -15.93 23.96 25.90
CA ASN A 633 -17.17 24.08 25.14
C ASN A 633 -17.65 22.70 24.69
N GLU A 634 -18.94 22.42 24.86
CA GLU A 634 -19.53 21.13 24.52
C GLU A 634 -20.21 21.17 23.14
N THR A 635 -19.90 20.19 22.30
CA THR A 635 -20.59 19.94 21.03
C THR A 635 -21.28 18.58 21.10
N VAL A 636 -22.51 18.48 20.62
CA VAL A 636 -23.25 17.22 20.49
C VAL A 636 -23.60 17.04 19.02
N TYR A 637 -23.12 15.96 18.41
CA TYR A 637 -23.39 15.60 17.02
C TYR A 637 -24.74 14.87 16.90
N ASN A 638 -25.32 14.89 15.71
CA ASN A 638 -26.65 14.35 15.44
C ASN A 638 -26.62 12.87 15.01
N SER A 639 -25.42 12.30 14.78
CA SER A 639 -25.20 10.90 14.40
C SER A 639 -23.77 10.45 14.72
N VAL A 640 -23.55 9.13 14.82
CA VAL A 640 -22.21 8.51 14.95
C VAL A 640 -21.35 8.89 13.76
N THR A 641 -21.98 8.95 12.59
CA THR A 641 -21.36 9.35 11.32
C THR A 641 -20.78 10.77 11.38
N GLU A 642 -21.55 11.75 11.89
CA GLU A 642 -21.08 13.13 12.07
C GLU A 642 -19.97 13.22 13.14
N ALA A 643 -20.11 12.48 14.25
CA ALA A 643 -19.07 12.39 15.28
C ALA A 643 -17.76 11.79 14.76
N ALA A 644 -17.84 10.77 13.90
CA ALA A 644 -16.69 10.13 13.26
C ALA A 644 -15.96 11.08 12.29
N ASP A 645 -16.71 11.82 11.48
CA ASP A 645 -16.16 12.81 10.54
C ASP A 645 -15.50 13.98 11.29
N ALA A 646 -16.07 14.42 12.42
CA ALA A 646 -15.46 15.44 13.29
C ALA A 646 -14.18 14.93 13.98
N ALA A 647 -14.21 13.75 14.60
CA ALA A 647 -13.05 13.17 15.28
C ALA A 647 -11.89 12.83 14.31
N LEU A 648 -12.19 12.44 13.07
CA LEU A 648 -11.16 12.20 12.05
C LEU A 648 -10.55 13.51 11.55
N THR A 649 -11.34 14.59 11.47
CA THR A 649 -10.84 15.95 11.17
C THR A 649 -9.88 16.44 12.25
N GLU A 650 -10.26 16.29 13.53
CA GLU A 650 -9.47 16.63 14.70
C GLU A 650 -8.11 15.89 14.72
N ALA A 651 -8.12 14.57 14.50
CA ALA A 651 -6.90 13.77 14.43
C ALA A 651 -5.99 14.13 13.23
N LEU A 652 -6.57 14.49 12.09
CA LEU A 652 -5.80 14.99 10.93
C LEU A 652 -5.14 16.34 11.25
N ASP A 653 -5.83 17.27 11.90
CA ASP A 653 -5.22 18.56 12.28
C ASP A 653 -4.12 18.38 13.34
N SER A 654 -4.35 17.54 14.37
CA SER A 654 -3.36 17.20 15.41
C SER A 654 -2.05 16.66 14.83
N VAL A 655 -2.13 15.72 13.88
CA VAL A 655 -0.95 15.01 13.35
C VAL A 655 -0.33 15.74 12.16
N ILE A 656 -1.13 16.24 11.22
CA ILE A 656 -0.63 16.82 9.96
C ILE A 656 -0.18 18.27 10.13
N GLY A 657 -0.79 19.06 11.03
CA GLY A 657 -0.38 20.44 11.31
C GLY A 657 1.11 20.57 11.71
N PRO A 658 1.56 19.88 12.77
CA PRO A 658 2.96 19.86 13.17
C PRO A 658 3.91 19.27 12.12
N LEU A 659 3.44 18.31 11.31
CA LEU A 659 4.20 17.77 10.18
C LEU A 659 4.38 18.80 9.06
N ALA A 660 3.38 19.62 8.76
CA ALA A 660 3.47 20.70 7.78
C ALA A 660 4.54 21.74 8.18
N GLU A 661 4.66 22.07 9.47
CA GLU A 661 5.71 22.98 9.97
C GLU A 661 7.11 22.35 9.87
N LYS A 662 7.28 21.09 10.32
CA LYS A 662 8.54 20.34 10.18
C LYS A 662 8.97 20.27 8.71
N ALA A 663 8.05 19.92 7.82
CA ALA A 663 8.28 19.83 6.39
C ALA A 663 8.61 21.20 5.77
N GLY A 664 7.94 22.27 6.22
CA GLY A 664 8.24 23.65 5.80
C GLY A 664 9.63 24.13 6.19
N ALA A 665 10.15 23.68 7.33
CA ALA A 665 11.51 23.98 7.78
C ALA A 665 12.60 23.23 6.98
N VAL A 666 12.29 22.05 6.44
CA VAL A 666 13.24 21.21 5.68
C VAL A 666 13.17 21.48 4.16
N PHE A 667 11.97 21.61 3.60
CA PHE A 667 11.71 21.68 2.15
C PHE A 667 11.13 23.04 1.69
N GLY A 668 10.94 23.98 2.62
CA GLY A 668 10.52 25.35 2.32
C GLY A 668 9.01 25.60 2.33
N SER A 669 8.64 26.89 2.30
CA SER A 669 7.26 27.35 2.49
C SER A 669 6.27 26.87 1.43
N ALA A 670 6.71 26.63 0.19
CA ALA A 670 5.88 26.05 -0.86
C ALA A 670 5.46 24.60 -0.53
N TYR A 671 6.39 23.80 0.00
CA TYR A 671 6.13 22.40 0.38
C TYR A 671 5.13 22.32 1.54
N ARG A 672 5.26 23.20 2.55
CA ARG A 672 4.26 23.39 3.62
C ARG A 672 2.90 23.82 3.06
N ALA A 673 2.87 24.73 2.09
CA ALA A 673 1.62 25.19 1.49
C ALA A 673 0.90 24.07 0.72
N ASP A 674 1.62 23.19 0.03
CA ASP A 674 1.03 21.99 -0.59
C ASP A 674 0.48 21.01 0.44
N ILE A 675 1.20 20.71 1.53
CA ILE A 675 0.70 19.84 2.61
C ILE A 675 -0.63 20.38 3.17
N LEU A 676 -0.71 21.69 3.46
CA LEU A 676 -1.93 22.30 3.97
C LEU A 676 -3.06 22.37 2.91
N ARG A 677 -2.72 22.57 1.62
CA ARG A 677 -3.68 22.48 0.51
C ARG A 677 -4.33 21.09 0.44
N HIS A 678 -3.55 20.02 0.63
CA HIS A 678 -4.09 18.67 0.70
C HIS A 678 -4.89 18.42 1.98
N LEU A 679 -4.45 18.93 3.14
CA LEU A 679 -5.16 18.78 4.41
C LEU A 679 -6.57 19.40 4.37
N GLU A 680 -6.71 20.65 3.93
CA GLU A 680 -8.02 21.31 3.87
C GLU A 680 -8.97 20.63 2.85
N ALA A 681 -8.46 20.23 1.68
CA ALA A 681 -9.26 19.49 0.69
C ALA A 681 -9.67 18.07 1.18
N LEU A 682 -8.88 17.46 2.08
CA LEU A 682 -9.27 16.23 2.76
C LEU A 682 -10.36 16.44 3.81
N LYS A 683 -10.36 17.60 4.48
CA LYS A 683 -11.39 17.97 5.46
C LYS A 683 -12.73 18.27 4.77
N GLU A 684 -12.72 18.94 3.61
CA GLU A 684 -13.87 19.02 2.69
C GLU A 684 -14.30 17.65 2.11
N GLY A 685 -13.40 16.66 2.16
CA GLY A 685 -13.61 15.28 1.73
C GLY A 685 -13.93 14.27 2.82
N ILE A 686 -14.04 14.68 4.09
CA ILE A 686 -13.80 13.78 5.23
C ILE A 686 -14.71 12.54 5.25
N GLY A 687 -16.01 12.69 5.00
CA GLY A 687 -16.96 11.57 4.93
C GLY A 687 -16.69 10.59 3.77
N ARG A 688 -16.11 11.08 2.66
CA ARG A 688 -15.67 10.22 1.54
C ARG A 688 -14.39 9.49 1.88
N LEU A 689 -13.46 10.13 2.61
CA LEU A 689 -12.27 9.47 3.15
C LEU A 689 -12.65 8.37 4.16
N ARG A 690 -13.50 8.70 5.15
CA ARG A 690 -14.02 7.76 6.15
C ARG A 690 -14.71 6.57 5.48
N LYS A 691 -15.63 6.80 4.54
CA LYS A 691 -16.32 5.73 3.81
C LYS A 691 -15.35 4.88 2.98
N THR A 692 -14.43 5.48 2.23
CA THR A 692 -13.44 4.73 1.44
C THR A 692 -12.54 3.87 2.33
N ALA A 693 -12.07 4.41 3.46
CA ALA A 693 -11.28 3.68 4.44
C ALA A 693 -12.09 2.52 5.06
N ALA A 694 -13.31 2.77 5.53
CA ALA A 694 -14.16 1.75 6.14
C ALA A 694 -14.41 0.57 5.18
N TYR A 695 -14.80 0.84 3.93
CA TYR A 695 -15.01 -0.20 2.93
C TYR A 695 -13.71 -0.92 2.55
N ALA A 696 -12.56 -0.23 2.46
CA ALA A 696 -11.29 -0.89 2.16
C ALA A 696 -10.72 -1.74 3.31
N LEU A 697 -11.07 -1.42 4.57
CA LEU A 697 -10.60 -2.12 5.77
C LEU A 697 -11.50 -3.31 6.18
N PHE A 698 -12.82 -3.13 6.07
CA PHE A 698 -13.79 -3.99 6.73
C PHE A 698 -14.68 -4.79 5.78
N TYR A 699 -14.88 -4.33 4.54
CA TYR A 699 -15.71 -5.07 3.57
C TYR A 699 -15.09 -6.43 3.23
N THR A 700 -15.93 -7.43 3.04
CA THR A 700 -15.56 -8.75 2.52
C THR A 700 -16.65 -9.18 1.56
N GLU A 701 -16.31 -9.46 0.30
CA GLU A 701 -17.32 -9.82 -0.71
C GLU A 701 -17.94 -11.20 -0.41
N GLY A 702 -19.27 -11.28 -0.50
CA GLY A 702 -20.03 -12.53 -0.33
C GLY A 702 -20.33 -12.95 1.12
N GLU A 703 -19.68 -12.35 2.12
CA GLU A 703 -19.90 -12.60 3.54
C GLU A 703 -20.73 -11.47 4.18
N PRO A 704 -21.68 -11.77 5.09
CA PRO A 704 -22.39 -10.74 5.84
C PRO A 704 -21.44 -9.94 6.75
N PHE A 705 -21.69 -8.63 6.92
CA PHE A 705 -20.92 -7.82 7.86
C PHE A 705 -21.06 -8.34 9.29
N SER A 706 -19.91 -8.43 9.98
CA SER A 706 -19.85 -8.64 11.43
C SER A 706 -18.78 -7.76 12.07
N THR A 707 -19.14 -7.08 13.15
CA THR A 707 -18.25 -6.14 13.86
C THR A 707 -17.01 -6.85 14.41
N ALA A 708 -17.16 -8.06 14.94
CA ALA A 708 -16.05 -8.84 15.49
C ALA A 708 -15.07 -9.29 14.38
N GLN A 709 -15.59 -9.74 13.23
CA GLN A 709 -14.76 -10.12 12.09
C GLN A 709 -14.04 -8.90 11.46
N ALA A 710 -14.69 -7.74 11.44
CA ALA A 710 -14.09 -6.48 11.01
C ALA A 710 -12.92 -6.04 11.93
N LEU A 711 -13.06 -6.21 13.25
CA LEU A 711 -11.97 -5.98 14.20
C LEU A 711 -10.80 -6.97 13.99
N ALA A 712 -11.08 -8.26 13.77
CA ALA A 712 -10.03 -9.24 13.47
C ALA A 712 -9.31 -8.96 12.14
N ASN A 713 -10.03 -8.46 11.12
CA ASN A 713 -9.43 -7.97 9.87
C ASN A 713 -8.46 -6.80 10.14
N ALA A 714 -8.85 -5.82 10.96
CA ALA A 714 -7.99 -4.69 11.33
C ALA A 714 -6.80 -5.07 12.21
N CYS A 715 -6.97 -6.01 13.15
CA CYS A 715 -5.90 -6.61 13.94
C CYS A 715 -4.84 -7.25 13.02
N THR A 716 -5.31 -8.05 12.06
CA THR A 716 -4.47 -8.68 11.03
C THR A 716 -3.76 -7.64 10.18
N LEU A 717 -4.44 -6.58 9.72
CA LEU A 717 -3.81 -5.51 8.96
C LEU A 717 -2.72 -4.78 9.77
N ALA A 718 -3.02 -4.41 11.02
CA ALA A 718 -2.11 -3.64 11.87
C ALA A 718 -0.82 -4.41 12.21
N CYS A 719 -0.93 -5.71 12.53
CA CYS A 719 0.23 -6.56 12.78
C CYS A 719 1.09 -6.76 11.53
N ASN A 720 0.47 -6.98 10.37
CA ASN A 720 1.19 -7.21 9.12
C ASN A 720 1.58 -5.91 8.39
N ALA A 721 1.20 -4.72 8.88
CA ALA A 721 1.35 -3.43 8.17
C ALA A 721 2.76 -3.13 7.65
N LYS A 722 3.80 -3.58 8.36
CA LYS A 722 5.21 -3.42 7.95
C LYS A 722 5.58 -4.28 6.73
N ILE A 723 4.90 -5.41 6.53
CA ILE A 723 5.19 -6.40 5.48
C ILE A 723 4.41 -6.12 4.19
N ILE A 724 3.29 -5.40 4.25
CA ILE A 724 2.43 -5.09 3.09
C ILE A 724 3.20 -4.41 1.93
N PRO A 725 4.08 -3.41 2.17
CA PRO A 725 4.82 -2.78 1.07
C PRO A 725 5.87 -3.69 0.42
N SER A 726 6.35 -4.73 1.11
CA SER A 726 7.46 -5.58 0.65
C SER A 726 7.14 -6.36 -0.63
N ALA A 727 5.91 -6.86 -0.75
CA ALA A 727 5.43 -7.56 -1.94
C ALA A 727 5.44 -6.66 -3.19
N HIS A 728 5.39 -5.35 -3.01
CA HIS A 728 5.39 -4.38 -4.10
C HIS A 728 6.80 -3.94 -4.54
N TYR A 729 7.87 -4.31 -3.82
CA TYR A 729 9.24 -3.85 -4.15
C TYR A 729 9.80 -4.54 -5.41
N ASN A 730 10.36 -3.75 -6.33
CA ASN A 730 10.88 -4.23 -7.61
C ASN A 730 12.09 -5.17 -7.42
N GLU A 731 12.86 -5.00 -6.34
CA GLU A 731 13.90 -5.93 -5.88
C GLU A 731 13.38 -7.37 -5.71
N GLY A 732 12.13 -7.53 -5.25
CA GLY A 732 11.47 -8.83 -5.14
C GLY A 732 11.13 -9.45 -6.49
N TYR A 733 10.66 -8.64 -7.46
CA TYR A 733 10.40 -9.07 -8.83
C TYR A 733 11.66 -9.59 -9.53
N ILE A 734 12.80 -8.89 -9.42
CA ILE A 734 14.05 -9.38 -10.02
C ILE A 734 14.59 -10.61 -9.28
N ALA A 735 14.56 -10.62 -7.94
CA ALA A 735 15.06 -11.76 -7.16
C ALA A 735 14.31 -13.07 -7.45
N ARG A 736 12.98 -13.02 -7.62
CA ARG A 736 12.17 -14.19 -8.03
C ARG A 736 12.49 -14.63 -9.46
N MET A 737 12.59 -13.72 -10.43
CA MET A 737 12.98 -14.08 -11.81
C MET A 737 14.39 -14.70 -11.90
N ARG A 738 15.34 -14.23 -11.07
CA ARG A 738 16.67 -14.84 -10.95
C ARG A 738 16.60 -16.26 -10.38
N ALA A 739 15.85 -16.46 -9.30
CA ALA A 739 15.67 -17.78 -8.70
C ALA A 739 14.98 -18.78 -9.66
N GLU A 740 13.99 -18.36 -10.44
CA GLU A 740 13.38 -19.21 -11.49
C GLU A 740 14.39 -19.58 -12.59
N ALA A 741 15.26 -18.64 -12.99
CA ALA A 741 16.29 -18.89 -13.99
C ALA A 741 17.42 -19.81 -13.47
N GLU A 742 17.76 -19.76 -12.18
CA GLU A 742 18.77 -20.63 -11.56
C GLU A 742 18.22 -22.04 -11.27
N ALA A 743 16.96 -22.14 -10.81
CA ALA A 743 16.26 -23.42 -10.65
C ALA A 743 16.01 -24.11 -12.01
N GLY A 744 15.78 -23.34 -13.07
CA GLY A 744 15.49 -23.78 -14.45
C GLY A 744 16.67 -24.40 -15.22
N THR A 745 17.51 -25.20 -14.58
CA THR A 745 18.57 -25.95 -15.28
C THR A 745 17.99 -27.11 -16.12
N GLU A 746 17.70 -26.79 -17.40
CA GLU A 746 17.19 -27.68 -18.47
C GLU A 746 15.67 -28.04 -18.44
N ALA A 747 14.78 -27.03 -18.39
CA ALA A 747 13.43 -27.17 -18.98
C ALA A 747 12.76 -25.83 -19.36
N GLU A 748 11.88 -25.91 -20.37
CA GLU A 748 10.73 -25.04 -20.71
C GLU A 748 10.38 -24.01 -19.60
N HIS A 749 10.66 -22.71 -19.76
CA HIS A 749 10.00 -21.82 -20.73
C HIS A 749 10.99 -20.92 -21.51
N GLY A 750 10.87 -20.90 -22.85
CA GLY A 750 11.54 -19.91 -23.72
C GLY A 750 13.04 -20.11 -23.98
N ILE A 751 13.75 -20.94 -23.22
CA ILE A 751 15.16 -21.27 -23.48
C ILE A 751 15.28 -22.51 -24.37
N THR A 752 15.21 -22.31 -25.68
CA THR A 752 15.72 -23.29 -26.66
C THR A 752 16.83 -22.68 -27.51
N HIS A 753 18.07 -23.06 -27.24
CA HIS A 753 19.13 -23.09 -28.24
C HIS A 753 18.86 -24.25 -29.23
N ASP A 754 17.83 -24.15 -30.09
CA ASP A 754 17.70 -25.11 -31.20
C ASP A 754 18.64 -24.71 -32.35
N ALA A 755 19.74 -25.44 -32.44
CA ALA A 755 20.68 -25.39 -33.57
C ALA A 755 20.39 -26.47 -34.63
N GLY A 756 19.19 -27.05 -34.65
CA GLY A 756 18.57 -27.57 -35.87
C GLY A 756 17.90 -28.95 -35.81
N ARG A 757 16.55 -28.90 -35.71
CA ARG A 757 15.61 -29.68 -36.56
C ARG A 757 15.31 -31.17 -36.23
N PRO A 758 14.16 -31.72 -36.72
CA PRO A 758 13.22 -32.36 -35.79
C PRO A 758 12.68 -33.75 -36.18
N ALA A 759 12.06 -34.42 -35.21
CA ALA A 759 10.96 -35.42 -35.28
C ALA A 759 10.60 -35.79 -33.81
N ASP A 760 9.36 -36.07 -33.38
CA ASP A 760 8.06 -36.25 -34.03
C ASP A 760 6.96 -35.48 -33.26
N TYR A 761 5.99 -34.85 -33.96
CA TYR A 761 4.68 -34.50 -33.38
C TYR A 761 3.62 -34.45 -34.50
N GLU A 762 2.59 -35.29 -34.39
CA GLU A 762 1.38 -35.29 -35.24
C GLU A 762 0.14 -35.13 -34.35
N GLN A 763 -0.92 -34.52 -34.91
CA GLN A 763 -2.26 -34.31 -34.33
C GLN A 763 -2.30 -33.28 -33.17
N ASP A 764 -3.12 -32.23 -33.20
CA ASP A 764 -4.06 -31.76 -34.22
C ASP A 764 -3.98 -30.23 -34.42
N GLY A 765 -4.35 -29.76 -35.62
CA GLY A 765 -3.83 -28.50 -36.15
C GLY A 765 -4.66 -27.23 -35.91
N VAL A 766 -4.00 -26.20 -35.38
CA VAL A 766 -4.21 -24.79 -35.74
C VAL A 766 -2.92 -24.30 -36.43
N ARG A 767 -3.02 -23.33 -37.36
CA ARG A 767 -1.86 -22.87 -38.15
C ARG A 767 -1.38 -21.49 -37.74
N GLU A 768 -0.11 -21.39 -37.38
CA GLU A 768 0.60 -20.11 -37.32
C GLU A 768 0.60 -19.41 -38.70
N HIS A 769 0.57 -18.08 -38.67
CA HIS A 769 0.45 -17.23 -39.86
C HIS A 769 1.64 -16.25 -40.03
N TRP A 770 2.86 -16.76 -39.99
CA TRP A 770 4.06 -15.98 -40.36
C TRP A 770 4.01 -15.53 -41.82
N ILE A 771 3.81 -14.23 -42.06
CA ILE A 771 3.85 -13.62 -43.41
C ILE A 771 4.51 -12.24 -43.36
N LEU A 772 5.80 -12.18 -43.70
CA LEU A 772 6.39 -10.97 -44.27
C LEU A 772 5.90 -10.80 -45.72
N ARG A 773 5.49 -9.58 -46.06
CA ARG A 773 5.35 -9.08 -47.44
C ARG A 773 6.68 -8.35 -47.77
N GLU A 774 7.16 -8.25 -49.01
CA GLU A 774 6.61 -8.57 -50.33
C GLU A 774 7.56 -9.50 -51.13
N GLY A 775 7.28 -9.83 -52.40
CA GLY A 775 8.30 -10.41 -53.30
C GLY A 775 7.95 -11.67 -54.11
N GLY A 776 6.75 -12.23 -53.97
CA GLY A 776 6.14 -13.08 -55.00
C GLY A 776 6.63 -14.53 -55.21
N GLU A 777 7.84 -14.93 -54.78
CA GLU A 777 8.30 -16.33 -54.83
C GLU A 777 8.67 -16.89 -53.44
N LYS A 778 8.26 -18.14 -53.17
CA LYS A 778 8.61 -18.85 -51.92
C LYS A 778 9.88 -19.68 -52.10
N ARG A 779 10.87 -19.50 -51.21
CA ARG A 779 12.00 -20.42 -51.01
C ARG A 779 12.23 -20.63 -49.52
N TYR A 780 12.46 -21.88 -49.11
CA TYR A 780 12.86 -22.21 -47.75
C TYR A 780 14.39 -22.10 -47.63
N PHE A 781 14.88 -21.34 -46.65
CA PHE A 781 16.32 -21.28 -46.36
C PHE A 781 16.74 -22.48 -45.50
N ALA A 782 17.36 -23.47 -46.16
CA ALA A 782 18.09 -24.58 -45.53
C ALA A 782 19.15 -25.18 -46.49
N ASP A 783 19.68 -24.37 -47.42
CA ASP A 783 20.73 -24.76 -48.38
C ASP A 783 21.43 -23.48 -48.93
N CYS A 784 22.40 -22.99 -48.15
CA CYS A 784 23.44 -21.98 -48.45
C CYS A 784 24.10 -21.67 -47.09
N PHE A 785 25.40 -21.85 -46.83
CA PHE A 785 26.56 -21.91 -47.72
C PHE A 785 27.45 -23.15 -47.46
N LEU A 786 27.98 -23.75 -48.52
CA LEU A 786 29.25 -24.48 -48.50
C LEU A 786 29.91 -24.37 -49.89
N LYS A 787 31.24 -24.18 -49.92
CA LYS A 787 32.09 -23.75 -51.06
C LYS A 787 31.96 -22.24 -51.37
N GLU A 788 32.98 -21.55 -51.88
CA GLU A 788 34.28 -22.00 -52.45
C GLU A 788 35.51 -21.56 -51.62
N GLU A 789 36.73 -21.80 -52.14
CA GLU A 789 38.04 -21.73 -51.44
C GLU A 789 38.76 -20.36 -51.60
N LEU A 790 39.81 -20.11 -50.78
CA LEU A 790 41.05 -19.32 -51.00
C LEU A 790 41.71 -19.01 -49.61
N THR A 791 42.67 -19.80 -49.07
CA THR A 791 44.14 -19.95 -49.34
C THR A 791 45.07 -19.10 -48.44
N GLU A 792 46.26 -19.66 -48.11
CA GLU A 792 47.24 -19.09 -47.16
C GLU A 792 48.06 -17.90 -47.71
N ALA A 793 47.51 -16.69 -47.63
CA ALA A 793 48.21 -15.40 -47.56
C ALA A 793 47.21 -14.36 -47.00
N ASP A 794 47.53 -13.46 -46.06
CA ASP A 794 48.83 -12.91 -45.67
C ASP A 794 49.15 -13.04 -44.16
N LEU A 795 50.43 -13.29 -43.85
CA LEU A 795 50.98 -13.34 -42.48
C LEU A 795 51.98 -12.18 -42.28
N VAL A 796 51.61 -11.12 -41.56
CA VAL A 796 52.54 -10.05 -41.15
C VAL A 796 52.22 -9.52 -39.74
N ILE A 797 53.23 -9.48 -38.87
CA ILE A 797 53.25 -8.75 -37.58
C ILE A 797 54.57 -7.98 -37.52
N PRO A 798 54.54 -6.65 -37.30
CA PRO A 798 55.24 -6.10 -36.12
C PRO A 798 54.53 -4.88 -35.47
N ARG A 799 54.85 -4.33 -34.30
CA ARG A 799 55.52 -4.73 -33.02
C ARG A 799 56.03 -3.42 -32.36
N GLU A 800 55.68 -3.15 -31.09
CA GLU A 800 56.25 -2.10 -30.20
C GLU A 800 56.01 -0.62 -30.65
N THR A 801 56.08 0.44 -29.82
CA THR A 801 56.85 0.74 -28.57
C THR A 801 56.08 1.53 -27.47
N GLU A 802 56.73 1.74 -26.32
CA GLU A 802 56.26 2.41 -25.07
C GLU A 802 56.30 3.96 -25.09
N ALA A 803 55.61 4.65 -24.15
CA ALA A 803 56.17 5.70 -23.24
C ALA A 803 55.11 6.45 -22.36
N ASP A 804 55.51 6.86 -21.15
CA ASP A 804 54.87 7.86 -20.23
C ASP A 804 55.99 8.78 -19.68
N PRO A 805 55.77 10.11 -19.47
CA PRO A 805 55.71 10.63 -18.08
C PRO A 805 54.90 11.93 -17.80
N GLN A 806 54.49 12.07 -16.52
CA GLN A 806 53.92 13.24 -15.80
C GLN A 806 54.96 14.27 -15.26
N PRO A 807 54.61 15.38 -14.54
CA PRO A 807 53.36 16.18 -14.45
C PRO A 807 53.57 17.64 -14.97
N PRO A 808 53.93 18.76 -14.25
CA PRO A 808 53.83 19.23 -12.83
C PRO A 808 53.26 20.68 -12.57
N VAL A 809 52.45 20.86 -11.50
CA VAL A 809 52.43 22.06 -10.55
C VAL A 809 51.85 23.41 -11.14
N THR A 810 51.10 24.31 -10.46
CA THR A 810 51.19 24.93 -9.10
C THR A 810 49.85 25.48 -8.54
N THR A 811 49.84 25.79 -7.24
CA THR A 811 48.86 26.48 -6.36
C THR A 811 48.39 27.91 -6.73
N VAL A 812 47.28 28.39 -6.12
CA VAL A 812 47.26 29.51 -5.12
C VAL A 812 45.86 29.69 -4.46
N ASN A 813 45.81 30.15 -3.20
CA ASN A 813 44.64 30.60 -2.43
C ASN A 813 45.13 31.70 -1.43
N PRO A 814 44.42 32.83 -1.19
CA PRO A 814 43.96 33.10 0.19
C PRO A 814 42.76 34.08 0.39
N GLY A 815 41.91 33.80 1.40
CA GLY A 815 41.31 34.79 2.35
C GLY A 815 40.19 35.74 1.87
N SER A 816 39.49 36.48 2.74
CA SER A 816 39.41 36.41 4.22
C SER A 816 38.28 37.30 4.83
N SER A 817 37.53 36.76 5.80
CA SER A 817 36.96 37.38 7.03
C SER A 817 36.09 38.67 7.03
N ALA A 818 35.04 38.63 7.89
CA ALA A 818 34.44 39.75 8.67
C ALA A 818 33.61 40.83 7.92
N GLU A 819 32.71 41.60 8.56
CA GLU A 819 31.67 41.40 9.61
C GLU A 819 30.91 42.75 9.83
N ALA A 820 29.82 42.75 10.63
CA ALA A 820 29.17 43.89 11.32
C ALA A 820 28.22 44.89 10.57
N GLU A 821 27.02 45.09 11.16
CA GLU A 821 26.35 46.35 11.58
C GLU A 821 26.15 47.56 10.61
N SER A 822 25.09 48.40 10.66
CA SER A 822 23.80 48.43 11.41
C SER A 822 22.79 49.45 10.79
N THR A 823 21.56 49.55 11.33
CA THR A 823 20.44 50.47 10.96
C THR A 823 20.68 51.97 11.21
N PRO A 824 19.84 52.90 10.66
CA PRO A 824 18.87 53.64 11.52
C PRO A 824 17.57 54.20 10.87
N ALA A 825 16.71 54.83 11.71
CA ALA A 825 15.62 55.82 11.43
C ALA A 825 14.27 55.28 10.87
N GLU A 826 13.15 55.28 11.63
CA GLU A 826 12.20 56.38 11.97
C GLU A 826 11.11 56.64 10.89
N SER A 827 9.82 56.89 11.18
CA SER A 827 9.00 56.98 12.41
C SER A 827 7.51 56.71 12.04
N ALA A 828 6.40 56.86 12.80
CA ALA A 828 6.07 57.51 14.08
C ALA A 828 4.78 56.89 14.72
N ARG A 829 4.02 57.68 15.53
CA ARG A 829 2.63 57.44 16.01
C ARG A 829 1.85 58.78 16.00
N PRO A 830 0.56 58.84 16.42
CA PRO A 830 0.31 59.21 17.83
C PRO A 830 -0.94 58.61 18.51
N GLU A 831 -0.96 58.68 19.86
CA GLU A 831 -2.15 58.83 20.77
C GLU A 831 -3.23 57.71 20.85
N THR A 832 -3.93 57.47 21.99
CA THR A 832 -3.84 58.01 23.37
C THR A 832 -4.23 56.95 24.43
N GLU A 833 -3.72 57.12 25.66
CA GLU A 833 -4.20 56.54 26.95
C GLU A 833 -4.73 57.71 27.84
N PRO A 834 -5.28 57.59 29.09
CA PRO A 834 -4.94 56.60 30.15
C PRO A 834 -6.08 56.14 31.11
N SER A 835 -5.76 55.27 32.11
CA SER A 835 -5.81 55.56 33.57
C SER A 835 -6.14 54.38 34.53
N GLY A 836 -5.47 54.35 35.71
CA GLY A 836 -6.02 53.80 36.98
C GLY A 836 -5.45 52.48 37.53
N ILE A 837 -4.63 52.54 38.60
CA ILE A 837 -4.02 51.41 39.38
C ILE A 837 -3.68 51.95 40.81
N PRO A 838 -3.66 51.19 41.94
CA PRO A 838 -4.40 50.00 42.44
C PRO A 838 -5.10 50.37 43.80
N PRO A 839 -5.17 49.58 44.92
CA PRO A 839 -5.11 48.12 45.19
C PRO A 839 -6.23 47.55 46.11
N GLU A 840 -6.39 46.22 46.18
CA GLU A 840 -6.12 45.36 47.38
C GLU A 840 -6.71 43.92 47.31
N THR A 841 -5.99 42.97 47.94
CA THR A 841 -6.38 41.60 48.37
C THR A 841 -6.90 40.55 47.37
N ALA A 842 -6.22 39.38 47.37
CA ALA A 842 -6.73 38.08 46.93
C ALA A 842 -7.22 37.25 48.17
N PRO A 843 -7.81 36.04 48.02
CA PRO A 843 -7.03 34.85 47.64
C PRO A 843 -7.71 33.97 46.55
N ASP A 844 -7.01 32.89 46.20
CA ASP A 844 -7.27 31.99 45.07
C ASP A 844 -8.55 31.13 45.17
N GLU A 845 -9.21 30.91 44.03
CA GLU A 845 -9.92 29.66 43.73
C GLU A 845 -9.16 28.94 42.60
N GLY A 846 -8.54 27.81 42.93
CA GLY A 846 -7.63 27.10 42.03
C GLY A 846 -8.30 26.00 41.21
N GLY A 847 -8.56 26.30 39.94
CA GLY A 847 -8.60 25.34 38.82
C GLY A 847 -9.33 24.01 39.00
N THR A 848 -10.63 23.97 38.71
CA THR A 848 -11.31 22.75 38.24
C THR A 848 -11.32 22.74 36.71
N GLY A 849 -10.55 21.86 36.07
CA GLY A 849 -10.32 21.96 34.63
C GLY A 849 -9.55 20.80 33.99
N GLN A 850 -9.82 19.56 34.39
CA GLN A 850 -9.51 18.32 33.65
C GLN A 850 -10.22 17.14 34.37
N GLY A 851 -10.97 16.31 33.65
CA GLY A 851 -11.65 15.13 34.23
C GLY A 851 -13.12 14.90 33.84
N GLY A 852 -13.73 15.71 32.96
CA GLY A 852 -15.12 15.51 32.52
C GLY A 852 -15.31 14.25 31.63
N GLU A 853 -14.37 13.99 30.73
CA GLU A 853 -14.53 12.96 29.69
C GLU A 853 -14.40 11.53 30.22
N THR A 854 -13.57 11.30 31.23
CA THR A 854 -13.26 9.95 31.74
C THR A 854 -14.47 9.24 32.35
N VAL A 855 -15.47 9.99 32.82
CA VAL A 855 -16.69 9.43 33.44
C VAL A 855 -17.65 8.87 32.38
N LEU A 856 -17.79 9.54 31.22
CA LEU A 856 -18.56 9.03 30.09
C LEU A 856 -18.03 7.66 29.65
N TRP A 857 -16.71 7.56 29.48
CA TRP A 857 -16.03 6.35 28.99
C TRP A 857 -16.12 5.11 29.89
N VAL A 858 -16.76 5.18 31.06
CA VAL A 858 -16.88 4.04 31.98
C VAL A 858 -18.33 3.74 32.38
N ALA A 859 -19.25 4.70 32.27
CA ALA A 859 -20.66 4.36 32.14
C ALA A 859 -20.93 3.76 30.75
N ALA A 860 -20.44 4.40 29.68
CA ALA A 860 -20.41 3.82 28.34
C ALA A 860 -19.41 2.65 28.27
N GLY A 861 -18.31 2.70 29.03
CA GLY A 861 -17.38 1.57 29.15
C GLY A 861 -17.94 0.38 29.92
N LEU A 862 -18.99 0.53 30.73
CA LEU A 862 -19.77 -0.60 31.23
C LEU A 862 -20.61 -1.18 30.09
N LEU A 863 -21.40 -0.38 29.36
CA LEU A 863 -22.34 -0.89 28.36
C LEU A 863 -21.73 -1.19 26.97
N ALA A 864 -20.49 -0.76 26.72
CA ALA A 864 -19.66 -1.10 25.56
C ALA A 864 -18.35 -1.81 25.95
N ALA A 865 -18.25 -2.37 27.18
CA ALA A 865 -17.17 -3.28 27.58
C ALA A 865 -17.06 -4.54 26.69
N GLY A 866 -18.07 -4.79 25.85
CA GLY A 866 -18.22 -5.93 24.95
C GLY A 866 -17.18 -6.08 23.85
N GLY A 867 -15.92 -5.68 24.03
CA GLY A 867 -14.76 -6.17 23.26
C GLY A 867 -14.04 -5.15 22.38
N CYS A 868 -14.72 -4.12 21.85
CA CYS A 868 -14.12 -3.21 20.85
C CYS A 868 -12.95 -2.36 21.39
N LEU A 869 -13.11 -1.76 22.58
CA LEU A 869 -12.13 -0.76 23.09
C LEU A 869 -10.92 -1.37 23.81
N ALA A 870 -10.95 -2.66 24.09
CA ALA A 870 -9.86 -3.38 24.76
C ALA A 870 -8.52 -3.25 24.01
N GLY A 871 -8.54 -3.22 22.67
CA GLY A 871 -7.33 -3.09 21.86
C GLY A 871 -6.67 -1.72 21.86
N LEU A 872 -7.43 -0.65 22.15
CA LEU A 872 -6.95 0.73 21.98
C LEU A 872 -6.43 1.37 23.29
N LEU A 873 -6.99 1.00 24.44
CA LEU A 873 -6.61 1.60 25.73
C LEU A 873 -5.29 1.06 26.33
N VAL A 874 -4.78 -0.05 25.81
CA VAL A 874 -3.72 -0.83 26.47
C VAL A 874 -2.31 -0.42 26.07
N TRP A 875 -2.14 0.06 24.84
CA TRP A 875 -0.84 0.43 24.30
C TRP A 875 -0.09 1.45 25.18
N LYS A 876 -0.85 2.28 25.91
CA LYS A 876 -0.36 3.23 26.92
C LYS A 876 0.45 2.60 28.07
N LYS A 877 0.33 1.28 28.34
CA LYS A 877 1.07 0.60 29.41
C LYS A 877 2.45 0.07 29.00
N LYS A 878 2.86 0.22 27.73
CA LYS A 878 4.23 -0.06 27.26
C LYS A 878 5.05 1.20 26.94
N SER A 879 4.44 2.36 26.72
CA SER A 879 5.15 3.61 26.36
C SER A 879 5.96 4.24 27.49
N GLU A 880 5.60 4.03 28.76
CA GLU A 880 6.40 4.50 29.92
C GLU A 880 7.65 3.63 30.20
N GLY A 881 7.74 2.45 29.58
CA GLY A 881 8.87 1.53 29.70
C GLY A 881 9.91 1.76 28.61
N GLY A 882 10.73 2.82 28.74
CA GLY A 882 11.66 3.27 27.70
C GLY A 882 12.61 2.19 27.13
N GLY A 883 12.22 1.58 26.01
CA GLY A 883 13.00 0.61 25.23
C GLY A 883 12.55 0.61 23.77
N LYS A 884 13.51 0.57 22.83
CA LYS A 884 13.22 0.56 21.39
C LYS A 884 12.80 -0.84 20.91
N GLY A 885 11.74 -0.91 20.10
CA GLY A 885 11.26 -2.10 19.39
C GLY A 885 10.20 -1.76 18.36
#